data_AF-A0A7I8VY97-F1
#
_entry.id   AF-A0A7I8VY97-F1
#
_cell.length_a   1.000
_cell.length_b   1.000
_cell.length_c   1.000
_cell.angle_alpha   90.00
_cell.angle_beta   90.00
_cell.angle_gamma   90.00
#
_symmetry.space_group_name_H-M   'P 1'
#
loop_
_entity.id
_entity.type
_entity.pdbx_description
1 polymer ?
#
loop_
_entity_poly.entity_id
_entity_poly.type
_entity_poly.pdbx_seq_one_letter_code
_entity_poly.pdbx_strand_id
1 'polypeptide(L)'
;MTTATVYETLKIHIIEAKELRGESPAQIRTFCKLKLGNEYVFETVVRGKETNPYYNETFDCDFQEPFLLGNNLSVVVFEKAAHKDKVLGKVNLRKEDLKDYKGDNWFPLKPAENRFEAEGSIHIELSFMQVLQTEPFSPPSTGVKQQLVVKLIEAKNLACTNIKNCTPSACISLLKGAGKKPTKFKCPPKKGTNCPKFEYQCQFPYDSDTTNPVSHYSPEHVPDYQLEITLFQEEQKNISSSSEFLGEVRLKLSDVPQTKHDAWYALQPRKDISDSGGHLRLNIDYNKHQILPSEAYKEFERVLIQNQDLAYHLFSADDERKRITRPLLRIMYKNSKIVDLIKHFATMETNSIDEVSSIWRSDSVLSKCVGELMFVAGRRYLSATIKCVIDRIYNDHKYCEIDPLKAKSEKEIQSSNQLLRNYVIDIMDAILSSGKNFPSVVSQVLSDLRDLAVNKFSNNNLEDLQNQIVSSFVFLRFFAPAIVNPKLFEIRSDTPDCMTGRTLTLISKSIQSLGNLVCTRRKNSVAFKEDFMANFLNDLLNEHPKYLTLVKDFLGTVCTVPKDLQGNNSSNDTVLKEGILNKKSRGNTLFRLSFYSRFFSLTPRSFRYRRGNGKMQEIRLLDILAIEDLSEASFGKKNMLQIVYGGTSIVKLYLQAKNRKERDDWKKVLHLATSCNTNRLVHYHPGITRKGRFLCCGRQDENGCQPTTCPSISSPTGAELCENIEKDFEKVLHFLVENEKNIQDIDQVKSVLNTLVNLHNDCRRQQIEQVQTGSQEFPINCRSNEY
;
A
#
# COMPACT_ATOMS: atom_id res chain seq x y z
N MET A 1 25.98 7.30 7.85
CA MET A 1 25.50 5.98 7.41
C MET A 1 23.99 6.06 7.22
N THR A 2 23.54 6.39 6.02
CA THR A 2 22.12 6.34 5.64
C THR A 2 21.81 4.89 5.28
N THR A 3 21.06 4.20 6.15
CA THR A 3 20.60 2.82 5.92
C THR A 3 19.73 2.79 4.66
N ALA A 4 20.09 1.95 3.69
CA ALA A 4 19.29 1.76 2.48
C ALA A 4 17.86 1.33 2.84
N THR A 5 16.86 2.02 2.29
CA THR A 5 15.45 1.73 2.55
C THR A 5 15.02 0.56 1.67
N VAL A 6 14.38 -0.45 2.23
CA VAL A 6 13.88 -1.60 1.47
C VAL A 6 12.44 -1.36 1.06
N TYR A 7 12.13 -1.68 -0.19
CA TYR A 7 10.82 -1.51 -0.80
C TYR A 7 10.35 -2.83 -1.43
N GLU A 8 9.13 -3.25 -1.13
CA GLU A 8 8.59 -4.53 -1.60
C GLU A 8 7.33 -4.30 -2.45
N THR A 9 7.19 -5.06 -3.53
CA THR A 9 5.97 -5.11 -4.36
C THR A 9 5.38 -6.51 -4.32
N LEU A 10 4.06 -6.59 -4.25
CA LEU A 10 3.33 -7.84 -4.33
C LEU A 10 2.13 -7.66 -5.24
N LYS A 11 2.14 -8.36 -6.35
CA LYS A 11 0.99 -8.52 -7.24
C LYS A 11 0.55 -9.97 -7.22
N ILE A 12 -0.72 -10.19 -6.92
CA ILE A 12 -1.34 -11.51 -6.87
C ILE A 12 -2.61 -11.46 -7.70
N HIS A 13 -2.61 -12.24 -8.77
CA HIS A 13 -3.78 -12.48 -9.59
C HIS A 13 -4.42 -13.80 -9.15
N ILE A 14 -5.61 -13.71 -8.57
CA ILE A 14 -6.44 -14.87 -8.19
C ILE A 14 -7.26 -15.24 -9.43
N ILE A 15 -6.86 -16.31 -10.11
CA ILE A 15 -7.40 -16.68 -11.42
C ILE A 15 -8.66 -17.51 -11.24
N GLU A 16 -8.51 -18.73 -10.75
CA GLU A 16 -9.58 -19.72 -10.65
C GLU A 16 -9.32 -20.72 -9.52
N ALA A 17 -10.38 -21.35 -9.02
CA ALA A 17 -10.26 -22.55 -8.19
C ALA A 17 -10.91 -23.74 -8.90
N LYS A 18 -10.48 -24.95 -8.55
CA LYS A 18 -11.04 -26.21 -9.08
C LYS A 18 -11.30 -27.22 -7.99
N GLU A 19 -12.26 -28.11 -8.27
CA GLU A 19 -12.60 -29.26 -7.42
C GLU A 19 -13.00 -28.86 -5.99
N LEU A 20 -13.66 -27.70 -5.84
CA LEU A 20 -14.15 -27.27 -4.54
C LEU A 20 -15.29 -28.19 -4.06
N ARG A 21 -15.18 -28.71 -2.84
CA ARG A 21 -16.21 -29.53 -2.21
C ARG A 21 -17.06 -28.67 -1.26
N GLY A 22 -18.36 -28.56 -1.54
CA GLY A 22 -19.35 -27.95 -0.65
C GLY A 22 -20.46 -28.95 -0.30
N GLU A 23 -21.35 -28.57 0.62
CA GLU A 23 -22.46 -29.45 1.07
C GLU A 23 -23.46 -29.78 -0.04
N SER A 24 -23.51 -28.96 -1.11
CA SER A 24 -24.27 -29.24 -2.33
C SER A 24 -23.54 -28.69 -3.58
N PRO A 25 -23.15 -29.52 -4.56
CA PRO A 25 -22.40 -29.10 -5.75
C PRO A 25 -23.12 -28.05 -6.62
N ALA A 26 -24.44 -27.91 -6.50
CA ALA A 26 -25.26 -27.09 -7.40
C ALA A 26 -25.49 -25.63 -6.92
N GLN A 27 -24.99 -25.23 -5.74
CA GLN A 27 -25.32 -23.93 -5.15
C GLN A 27 -24.16 -23.21 -4.44
N ILE A 28 -22.92 -23.69 -4.56
CA ILE A 28 -21.79 -23.09 -3.87
C ILE A 28 -21.54 -21.69 -4.46
N ARG A 29 -21.58 -20.67 -3.59
CA ARG A 29 -21.20 -19.30 -3.92
C ARG A 29 -19.87 -19.00 -3.26
N THR A 30 -18.83 -18.72 -4.03
CA THR A 30 -17.47 -18.63 -3.49
C THR A 30 -16.86 -17.26 -3.71
N PHE A 31 -15.91 -16.93 -2.84
CA PHE A 31 -15.07 -15.75 -2.94
C PHE A 31 -13.76 -15.99 -2.19
N CYS A 32 -12.73 -15.26 -2.54
CA CYS A 32 -11.39 -15.38 -1.95
C CYS A 32 -11.09 -14.15 -1.11
N LYS A 33 -10.40 -14.36 0.02
CA LYS A 33 -9.77 -13.28 0.78
C LYS A 33 -8.26 -13.46 0.82
N LEU A 34 -7.53 -12.39 0.57
CA LEU A 34 -6.10 -12.32 0.78
C LEU A 34 -5.82 -11.86 2.19
N LYS A 35 -4.99 -12.62 2.91
CA LYS A 35 -4.51 -12.31 4.25
C LYS A 35 -2.99 -12.09 4.21
N LEU A 36 -2.55 -10.94 4.68
CA LEU A 36 -1.14 -10.62 4.89
C LEU A 36 -0.88 -10.59 6.40
N GLY A 37 -0.05 -11.52 6.89
CA GLY A 37 0.09 -11.73 8.34
C GLY A 37 -1.25 -12.07 9.00
N ASN A 38 -1.77 -11.15 9.84
CA ASN A 38 -3.02 -11.33 10.58
C ASN A 38 -4.22 -10.56 10.00
N GLU A 39 -4.04 -9.77 8.95
CA GLU A 39 -5.09 -8.89 8.41
C GLU A 39 -5.54 -9.32 7.02
N TYR A 40 -6.85 -9.22 6.76
CA TYR A 40 -7.41 -9.39 5.43
C TYR A 40 -7.31 -8.07 4.67
N VAL A 41 -6.61 -8.09 3.54
CA VAL A 41 -6.28 -6.88 2.76
C VAL A 41 -7.03 -6.79 1.43
N PHE A 42 -7.57 -7.91 0.95
CA PHE A 42 -8.26 -7.98 -0.33
C PHE A 42 -9.35 -9.04 -0.28
N GLU A 43 -10.46 -8.78 -0.97
CA GLU A 43 -11.60 -9.68 -1.10
C GLU A 43 -12.10 -9.63 -2.55
N THR A 44 -12.29 -10.80 -3.16
CA THR A 44 -12.83 -10.90 -4.52
C THR A 44 -14.35 -10.80 -4.51
N VAL A 45 -14.95 -10.50 -5.66
CA VAL A 45 -16.39 -10.58 -5.87
C VAL A 45 -16.88 -12.02 -5.69
N VAL A 46 -18.07 -12.16 -5.10
CA VAL A 46 -18.72 -13.46 -4.94
C VAL A 46 -19.15 -14.01 -6.31
N ARG A 47 -18.60 -15.17 -6.67
CA ARG A 47 -18.97 -15.98 -7.83
C ARG A 47 -19.94 -17.09 -7.41
N GLY A 48 -20.78 -17.60 -8.30
CA GLY A 48 -21.84 -18.54 -7.93
C GLY A 48 -22.02 -19.72 -8.88
N LYS A 49 -22.55 -20.82 -8.32
CA LYS A 49 -23.12 -22.01 -8.99
C LYS A 49 -22.14 -22.97 -9.69
N GLU A 50 -20.86 -22.96 -9.34
CA GLU A 50 -19.86 -23.81 -9.98
C GLU A 50 -18.83 -24.31 -8.96
N THR A 51 -18.38 -25.56 -9.10
CA THR A 51 -17.29 -26.15 -8.31
C THR A 51 -15.91 -25.68 -8.78
N ASN A 52 -15.85 -24.99 -9.92
CA ASN A 52 -14.64 -24.47 -10.56
C ASN A 52 -14.76 -22.95 -10.82
N PRO A 53 -14.89 -22.12 -9.79
CA PRO A 53 -15.16 -20.70 -9.95
C PRO A 53 -13.98 -19.95 -10.59
N TYR A 54 -14.30 -19.08 -11.56
CA TYR A 54 -13.36 -18.16 -12.19
C TYR A 54 -13.48 -16.76 -11.55
N TYR A 55 -12.45 -16.33 -10.83
CA TYR A 55 -12.44 -15.04 -10.12
C TYR A 55 -11.89 -13.93 -11.00
N ASN A 56 -10.69 -14.14 -11.56
CA ASN A 56 -9.95 -13.22 -12.42
C ASN A 56 -9.79 -11.82 -11.84
N GLU A 57 -9.31 -11.76 -10.59
CA GLU A 57 -9.16 -10.52 -9.83
C GLU A 57 -7.73 -10.38 -9.31
N THR A 58 -7.16 -9.18 -9.48
CA THR A 58 -5.76 -8.90 -9.14
C THR A 58 -5.70 -7.95 -7.94
N PHE A 59 -4.95 -8.37 -6.93
CA PHE A 59 -4.42 -7.51 -5.89
C PHE A 59 -3.04 -6.99 -6.30
N ASP A 60 -2.81 -5.70 -6.18
CA ASP A 60 -1.54 -5.05 -6.51
C ASP A 60 -1.22 -4.03 -5.41
N CYS A 61 -0.09 -4.22 -4.72
CA CYS A 61 0.29 -3.41 -3.57
C CYS A 61 1.79 -3.13 -3.51
N ASP A 62 2.08 -1.91 -3.08
CA ASP A 62 3.39 -1.32 -2.90
C ASP A 62 3.66 -1.08 -1.40
N PHE A 63 4.64 -1.75 -0.79
CA PHE A 63 4.96 -1.57 0.63
C PHE A 63 6.10 -0.57 0.83
N GLN A 64 5.81 0.61 1.41
CA GLN A 64 6.77 1.73 1.55
C GLN A 64 7.86 1.52 2.61
N GLU A 65 7.63 0.63 3.56
CA GLU A 65 8.59 0.13 4.56
C GLU A 65 8.41 -1.39 4.64
N PRO A 66 9.31 -2.17 5.27
CA PRO A 66 9.05 -3.57 5.61
C PRO A 66 7.92 -3.67 6.65
N PHE A 67 6.72 -3.23 6.29
CA PHE A 67 5.49 -3.48 7.00
C PHE A 67 5.09 -4.92 6.69
N LEU A 68 5.40 -5.79 7.65
CA LEU A 68 4.64 -6.97 8.05
C LEU A 68 3.75 -7.58 6.94
N LEU A 69 4.35 -8.02 5.83
CA LEU A 69 4.11 -9.42 5.53
C LEU A 69 4.54 -10.12 6.80
N GLY A 70 3.58 -10.50 7.65
CA GLY A 70 3.83 -11.62 8.56
C GLY A 70 4.49 -12.72 7.73
N ASN A 71 5.25 -13.61 8.35
CA ASN A 71 6.07 -14.59 7.62
C ASN A 71 5.30 -15.38 6.53
N ASN A 72 3.96 -15.32 6.53
CA ASN A 72 3.07 -15.96 5.59
C ASN A 72 2.12 -14.99 4.86
N LEU A 73 2.00 -15.21 3.55
CA LEU A 73 0.91 -14.81 2.68
C LEU A 73 -0.15 -15.91 2.69
N SER A 74 -1.43 -15.59 2.90
CA SER A 74 -2.50 -16.61 2.82
C SER A 74 -3.63 -16.19 1.89
N VAL A 75 -4.03 -17.07 0.98
CA VAL A 75 -5.25 -16.90 0.17
C VAL A 75 -6.29 -17.90 0.67
N VAL A 76 -7.43 -17.40 1.16
CA VAL A 76 -8.46 -18.20 1.80
C VAL A 76 -9.72 -18.19 0.93
N VAL A 77 -10.23 -19.37 0.58
CA VAL A 77 -11.45 -19.54 -0.21
C VAL A 77 -12.63 -19.73 0.74
N PHE A 78 -13.66 -18.92 0.57
CA PHE A 78 -14.89 -18.94 1.37
C PHE A 78 -16.10 -19.35 0.53
N GLU A 79 -17.04 -20.03 1.16
CA GLU A 79 -18.42 -20.19 0.73
C GLU A 79 -19.29 -19.13 1.42
N LYS A 80 -20.03 -18.37 0.62
CA LYS A 80 -20.95 -17.34 1.06
C LYS A 80 -22.21 -17.99 1.64
N ALA A 81 -22.45 -17.79 2.93
CA ALA A 81 -23.63 -18.32 3.62
C ALA A 81 -24.49 -17.20 4.23
N ALA A 82 -25.73 -17.53 4.59
CA ALA A 82 -26.70 -16.54 5.08
C ALA A 82 -26.32 -15.91 6.44
N HIS A 83 -25.66 -16.66 7.32
CA HIS A 83 -25.34 -16.22 8.67
C HIS A 83 -23.85 -15.98 8.90
N LYS A 84 -22.99 -16.89 8.42
CA LYS A 84 -21.54 -16.80 8.57
C LYS A 84 -20.84 -17.55 7.45
N ASP A 85 -19.96 -16.86 6.75
CA ASP A 85 -19.20 -17.43 5.64
C ASP A 85 -18.35 -18.62 6.11
N LYS A 86 -18.38 -19.71 5.35
CA LYS A 86 -17.70 -20.98 5.66
C LYS A 86 -16.38 -21.03 4.91
N VAL A 87 -15.30 -21.46 5.55
CA VAL A 87 -14.00 -21.60 4.86
C VAL A 87 -13.95 -22.95 4.14
N LEU A 88 -13.67 -22.93 2.84
CA LEU A 88 -13.51 -24.13 2.02
C LEU A 88 -12.06 -24.61 2.01
N GLY A 89 -11.09 -23.70 2.07
CA GLY A 89 -9.67 -24.05 2.16
C GLY A 89 -8.76 -22.82 2.09
N LYS A 90 -7.47 -23.02 2.35
CA LYS A 90 -6.46 -21.95 2.28
C LYS A 90 -5.17 -22.40 1.60
N VAL A 91 -4.53 -21.46 0.92
CA VAL A 91 -3.14 -21.55 0.44
C VAL A 91 -2.29 -20.65 1.33
N ASN A 92 -1.28 -21.21 1.99
CA ASN A 92 -0.33 -20.45 2.82
C ASN A 92 1.06 -20.55 2.19
N LEU A 93 1.66 -19.41 1.88
CA LEU A 93 2.99 -19.28 1.28
C LEU A 93 3.88 -18.46 2.20
N ARG A 94 5.09 -18.94 2.48
CA ARG A 94 6.05 -18.15 3.27
C ARG A 94 6.61 -17.04 2.41
N LYS A 95 6.88 -15.89 3.02
CA LYS A 95 7.47 -14.72 2.35
C LYS A 95 8.78 -15.04 1.63
N GLU A 96 9.61 -15.87 2.26
CA GLU A 96 10.91 -16.29 1.72
C GLU A 96 10.78 -17.11 0.43
N ASP A 97 9.72 -17.92 0.32
CA ASP A 97 9.47 -18.80 -0.83
C ASP A 97 8.73 -18.09 -1.98
N LEU A 98 8.20 -16.87 -1.78
CA LEU A 98 7.40 -16.17 -2.81
C LEU A 98 8.15 -15.93 -4.11
N LYS A 99 9.48 -15.82 -4.05
CA LYS A 99 10.33 -15.66 -5.23
C LYS A 99 10.34 -16.91 -6.11
N ASP A 100 10.21 -18.08 -5.50
CA ASP A 100 10.24 -19.37 -6.19
C ASP A 100 8.90 -19.67 -6.89
N TYR A 101 7.83 -18.96 -6.49
CA TYR A 101 6.50 -19.07 -7.05
C TYR A 101 6.14 -17.97 -8.05
N LYS A 102 7.14 -17.29 -8.64
CA LYS A 102 6.90 -16.23 -9.64
C LYS A 102 6.14 -16.80 -10.85
N GLY A 103 5.06 -16.13 -11.24
CA GLY A 103 4.21 -16.52 -12.38
C GLY A 103 3.00 -17.37 -12.00
N ASP A 104 2.37 -17.97 -13.01
CA ASP A 104 1.11 -18.70 -12.93
C ASP A 104 1.29 -20.14 -12.42
N ASN A 105 0.77 -20.41 -11.22
CA ASN A 105 0.98 -21.66 -10.50
C ASN A 105 -0.33 -22.19 -9.88
N TRP A 106 -0.46 -23.51 -9.82
CA TRP A 106 -1.53 -24.20 -9.09
C TRP A 106 -1.09 -24.57 -7.67
N PHE A 107 -1.94 -24.25 -6.71
CA PHE A 107 -1.70 -24.53 -5.29
C PHE A 107 -2.82 -25.42 -4.73
N PRO A 108 -2.49 -26.51 -4.03
CA PRO A 108 -3.50 -27.32 -3.36
C PRO A 108 -4.10 -26.57 -2.16
N LEU A 109 -5.43 -26.64 -2.01
CA LEU A 109 -6.13 -26.05 -0.87
C LEU A 109 -5.97 -26.95 0.36
N LYS A 110 -5.44 -26.37 1.44
CA LYS A 110 -5.34 -27.03 2.74
C LYS A 110 -6.65 -26.81 3.53
N PRO A 111 -7.16 -27.83 4.24
CA PRO A 111 -8.32 -27.69 5.12
C PRO A 111 -8.11 -26.60 6.17
N ALA A 112 -9.15 -25.83 6.45
CA ALA A 112 -9.09 -24.67 7.33
C ALA A 112 -9.50 -24.94 8.79
N GLU A 113 -9.41 -26.19 9.25
CA GLU A 113 -9.64 -26.48 10.68
C GLU A 113 -8.49 -25.89 11.53
N ASN A 114 -8.86 -25.22 12.63
CA ASN A 114 -7.98 -24.56 13.61
C ASN A 114 -6.93 -25.48 14.28
N ARG A 115 -6.91 -26.78 13.94
CA ARG A 115 -6.04 -27.80 14.55
C ARG A 115 -4.63 -27.86 13.94
N PHE A 116 -4.33 -27.03 12.93
CA PHE A 116 -3.17 -27.20 12.06
C PHE A 116 -2.29 -25.95 11.88
N GLU A 117 -2.50 -24.88 12.64
CA GLU A 117 -1.58 -23.72 12.66
C GLU A 117 -0.46 -23.97 13.67
N ALA A 118 0.55 -24.75 13.26
CA ALA A 118 1.81 -24.80 14.02
C ALA A 118 2.54 -23.47 13.81
N GLU A 119 2.50 -22.58 14.81
CA GLU A 119 3.31 -21.37 14.84
C GLU A 119 4.27 -21.41 16.03
N GLY A 120 5.46 -20.85 15.82
CA GLY A 120 6.51 -20.77 16.81
C GLY A 120 7.67 -21.73 16.53
N SER A 121 8.67 -21.63 17.40
CA SER A 121 9.90 -22.42 17.31
C SER A 121 10.26 -22.99 18.67
N ILE A 122 10.99 -24.10 18.68
CA ILE A 122 11.46 -24.78 19.87
C ILE A 122 12.98 -24.95 19.84
N HIS A 123 13.62 -24.74 20.99
CA HIS A 123 15.06 -24.85 21.18
C HIS A 123 15.41 -26.19 21.78
N ILE A 124 16.19 -26.99 21.04
CA ILE A 124 16.50 -28.38 21.37
C ILE A 124 18.01 -28.56 21.38
N GLU A 125 18.52 -29.18 22.45
CA GLU A 125 19.90 -29.62 22.60
C GLU A 125 19.93 -31.16 22.64
N LEU A 126 20.74 -31.77 21.77
CA LEU A 126 20.95 -33.21 21.65
C LEU A 126 22.42 -33.54 21.96
N SER A 127 22.67 -34.60 22.72
CA SER A 127 24.02 -35.12 22.93
C SER A 127 24.02 -36.63 23.08
N PHE A 128 25.11 -37.28 22.68
CA PHE A 128 25.30 -38.72 22.76
C PHE A 128 26.31 -39.03 23.87
N MET A 129 25.90 -39.79 24.88
CA MET A 129 26.76 -40.19 26.02
C MET A 129 27.06 -41.68 25.95
N GLN A 130 28.30 -42.09 26.21
CA GLN A 130 28.67 -43.49 26.40
C GLN A 130 28.50 -43.89 27.86
N VAL A 131 27.83 -45.02 28.11
CA VAL A 131 27.64 -45.57 29.46
C VAL A 131 28.31 -46.95 29.52
N LEU A 132 29.24 -47.12 30.47
CA LEU A 132 29.86 -48.41 30.77
C LEU A 132 28.90 -49.23 31.62
N GLN A 133 28.50 -50.42 31.15
CA GLN A 133 27.81 -51.39 32.00
C GLN A 133 28.83 -52.16 32.84
N THR A 134 28.83 -51.96 34.16
CA THR A 134 29.39 -52.92 35.11
C THR A 134 28.24 -53.80 35.61
N GLU A 135 27.95 -54.90 34.91
CA GLU A 135 27.09 -55.95 35.45
C GLU A 135 27.92 -56.79 36.45
N PRO A 136 27.44 -57.07 37.68
CA PRO A 136 28.28 -57.68 38.72
C PRO A 136 28.70 -59.15 38.47
N PHE A 137 28.13 -59.86 37.49
CA PHE A 137 28.36 -61.31 37.32
C PHE A 137 28.27 -61.81 35.86
N SER A 138 29.00 -61.20 34.92
CA SER A 138 29.11 -61.71 33.54
C SER A 138 30.51 -61.44 32.96
N PRO A 139 31.03 -62.32 32.07
CA PRO A 139 32.36 -62.15 31.47
C PRO A 139 32.44 -60.86 30.64
N PRO A 140 33.65 -60.29 30.39
CA PRO A 140 33.83 -58.95 29.86
C PRO A 140 33.48 -58.89 28.36
N SER A 141 32.20 -58.89 28.03
CA SER A 141 31.72 -58.30 26.78
C SER A 141 31.55 -56.80 27.06
N THR A 142 32.58 -56.01 26.76
CA THR A 142 32.54 -54.54 26.78
C THR A 142 31.59 -54.02 25.71
N GLY A 143 30.29 -54.15 25.94
CA GLY A 143 29.25 -53.48 25.15
C GLY A 143 29.13 -52.04 25.63
N VAL A 144 29.78 -51.10 24.93
CA VAL A 144 29.53 -49.66 25.14
C VAL A 144 28.12 -49.38 24.63
N LYS A 145 27.17 -49.06 25.52
CA LYS A 145 25.86 -48.56 25.11
C LYS A 145 25.90 -47.04 25.04
N GLN A 146 25.49 -46.48 23.91
CA GLN A 146 25.24 -45.05 23.79
C GLN A 146 23.84 -44.71 24.30
N GLN A 147 23.70 -43.51 24.84
CA GLN A 147 22.43 -42.91 25.22
C GLN A 147 22.28 -41.56 24.52
N LEU A 148 21.11 -41.34 23.94
CA LEU A 148 20.73 -40.02 23.42
C LEU A 148 20.13 -39.21 24.57
N VAL A 149 20.77 -38.10 24.91
CA VAL A 149 20.26 -37.10 25.83
C VAL A 149 19.56 -36.02 25.01
N VAL A 150 18.27 -35.80 25.29
CA VAL A 150 17.45 -34.76 24.66
C VAL A 150 17.09 -33.74 25.73
N LYS A 151 17.50 -32.49 25.52
CA LYS A 151 17.19 -31.36 26.39
C LYS A 151 16.36 -30.34 25.63
N LEU A 152 15.20 -30.03 26.18
CA LEU A 152 14.23 -29.10 25.65
C LEU A 152 14.30 -27.82 26.49
N ILE A 153 14.84 -26.76 25.89
CA ILE A 153 15.24 -25.54 26.61
C ILE A 153 14.04 -24.60 26.73
N GLU A 154 13.57 -24.05 25.61
CA GLU A 154 12.44 -23.13 25.55
C GLU A 154 11.72 -23.19 24.20
N ALA A 155 10.49 -22.68 24.16
CA ALA A 155 9.77 -22.41 22.91
C ALA A 155 9.32 -20.94 22.86
N LYS A 156 9.11 -20.41 21.66
CA LYS A 156 8.73 -19.00 21.43
C LYS A 156 7.60 -18.89 20.42
N ASN A 157 6.76 -17.88 20.61
CA ASN A 157 5.68 -17.48 19.70
C ASN A 157 4.67 -18.61 19.39
N LEU A 158 4.29 -19.39 20.41
CA LEU A 158 3.27 -20.43 20.24
C LEU A 158 1.90 -19.81 19.92
N ALA A 159 1.13 -20.45 19.04
CA ALA A 159 -0.22 -20.06 18.60
C ALA A 159 -1.30 -20.25 19.69
N CYS A 160 -1.12 -19.65 20.87
CA CYS A 160 -2.13 -19.68 21.93
C CYS A 160 -3.18 -18.57 21.72
N THR A 161 -4.44 -18.95 21.54
CA THR A 161 -5.58 -18.03 21.37
C THR A 161 -5.81 -17.10 22.57
N ASN A 162 -5.42 -17.52 23.79
CA ASN A 162 -5.49 -16.69 25.00
C ASN A 162 -4.30 -16.95 25.93
N ILE A 163 -3.39 -15.96 26.05
CA ILE A 163 -2.15 -16.08 26.85
C ILE A 163 -2.42 -16.46 28.32
N LYS A 164 -3.52 -15.95 28.92
CA LYS A 164 -3.85 -16.25 30.33
C LYS A 164 -4.20 -17.72 30.57
N ASN A 165 -4.71 -18.40 29.54
CA ASN A 165 -5.10 -19.81 29.59
C ASN A 165 -4.10 -20.72 28.84
N CYS A 166 -3.02 -20.16 28.29
CA CYS A 166 -2.01 -20.89 27.55
C CYS A 166 -1.19 -21.75 28.52
N THR A 167 -1.28 -23.07 28.37
CA THR A 167 -0.66 -24.09 29.23
C THR A 167 0.15 -25.10 28.41
N PRO A 168 1.17 -24.65 27.65
CA PRO A 168 1.96 -25.53 26.79
C PRO A 168 2.69 -26.63 27.57
N SER A 169 2.59 -27.85 27.07
CA SER A 169 3.31 -29.07 27.47
C SER A 169 3.96 -29.70 26.24
N ALA A 170 5.06 -30.43 26.43
CA ALA A 170 5.76 -31.14 25.36
C ALA A 170 5.75 -32.65 25.58
N CYS A 171 5.69 -33.43 24.50
CA CYS A 171 5.89 -34.87 24.49
C CYS A 171 7.07 -35.19 23.58
N ILE A 172 8.07 -35.90 24.09
CA ILE A 172 9.29 -36.29 23.38
C ILE A 172 9.21 -37.80 23.16
N SER A 173 9.21 -38.24 21.91
CA SER A 173 9.08 -39.65 21.52
C SER A 173 10.24 -40.08 20.63
N LEU A 174 10.84 -41.24 20.90
CA LEU A 174 11.83 -41.84 20.01
C LEU A 174 11.24 -43.08 19.34
N LEU A 175 11.16 -43.06 18.01
CA LEU A 175 10.70 -44.16 17.17
C LEU A 175 11.91 -44.97 16.68
N LYS A 176 11.86 -46.30 16.83
CA LYS A 176 12.91 -47.25 16.40
C LYS A 176 12.32 -48.26 15.41
N GLY A 177 12.43 -48.01 14.11
CA GLY A 177 12.01 -48.92 13.03
C GLY A 177 10.55 -49.41 13.07
N ALA A 178 10.10 -50.09 12.01
CA ALA A 178 8.74 -50.61 11.94
C ALA A 178 8.55 -51.79 12.93
N GLY A 179 7.83 -51.56 14.04
CA GLY A 179 7.30 -52.64 14.90
C GLY A 179 7.53 -52.51 16.41
N LYS A 180 8.34 -51.57 16.91
CA LYS A 180 8.52 -51.33 18.35
C LYS A 180 7.70 -50.13 18.84
N LYS A 181 7.09 -50.24 20.03
CA LYS A 181 6.37 -49.12 20.66
C LYS A 181 7.34 -47.97 20.96
N PRO A 182 7.01 -46.71 20.61
CA PRO A 182 7.87 -45.57 20.90
C PRO A 182 8.03 -45.36 22.41
N THR A 183 9.26 -45.10 22.84
CA THR A 183 9.54 -44.58 24.18
C THR A 183 9.11 -43.12 24.21
N LYS A 184 8.31 -42.70 25.21
CA LYS A 184 7.80 -41.33 25.31
C LYS A 184 8.09 -40.73 26.68
N PHE A 185 8.52 -39.47 26.70
CA PHE A 185 8.62 -38.65 27.90
C PHE A 185 7.73 -37.43 27.77
N LYS A 186 7.02 -37.08 28.84
CA LYS A 186 6.14 -35.91 28.89
C LYS A 186 6.74 -34.83 29.78
N CYS A 187 6.91 -33.64 29.21
CA CYS A 187 7.38 -32.46 29.91
C CYS A 187 6.22 -31.77 30.63
N PRO A 188 6.40 -31.34 31.90
CA PRO A 188 5.35 -30.65 32.66
C PRO A 188 4.82 -29.38 31.97
N PRO A 189 3.52 -29.08 32.08
CA PRO A 189 2.92 -27.89 31.47
C PRO A 189 3.43 -26.59 32.12
N LYS A 190 3.60 -25.54 31.33
CA LYS A 190 3.96 -24.19 31.80
C LYS A 190 2.76 -23.27 31.65
N LYS A 191 2.29 -22.63 32.72
CA LYS A 191 1.05 -21.83 32.71
C LYS A 191 1.29 -20.37 32.34
N GLY A 192 0.35 -19.78 31.60
CA GLY A 192 0.24 -18.34 31.39
C GLY A 192 1.25 -17.74 30.41
N THR A 193 1.82 -18.54 29.49
CA THR A 193 2.87 -18.08 28.58
C THR A 193 2.83 -18.79 27.24
N ASN A 194 2.98 -18.04 26.15
CA ASN A 194 3.20 -18.56 24.79
C ASN A 194 4.70 -18.67 24.43
N CYS A 195 5.58 -18.36 25.38
CA CYS A 195 7.03 -18.53 25.28
C CYS A 195 7.55 -19.34 26.50
N PRO A 196 7.18 -20.63 26.61
CA PRO A 196 7.53 -21.44 27.78
C PRO A 196 9.03 -21.75 27.85
N LYS A 197 9.60 -21.61 29.03
CA LYS A 197 10.91 -22.18 29.39
C LYS A 197 10.70 -23.53 30.06
N PHE A 198 11.10 -24.58 29.37
CA PHE A 198 10.90 -25.95 29.82
C PHE A 198 12.05 -26.43 30.70
N GLU A 199 13.30 -26.21 30.25
CA GLU A 199 14.53 -26.67 30.91
C GLU A 199 14.46 -28.16 31.31
N TYR A 200 13.90 -28.98 30.42
CA TYR A 200 13.61 -30.39 30.68
C TYR A 200 14.56 -31.30 29.91
N GLN A 201 15.09 -32.32 30.57
CA GLN A 201 16.03 -33.27 29.98
C GLN A 201 15.52 -34.71 30.15
N CYS A 202 15.60 -35.51 29.10
CA CYS A 202 15.34 -36.95 29.14
C CYS A 202 16.40 -37.72 28.37
N GLN A 203 16.48 -39.03 28.65
CA GLN A 203 17.49 -39.91 28.06
C GLN A 203 16.80 -41.09 27.39
N PHE A 204 17.25 -41.41 26.18
CA PHE A 204 16.81 -42.59 25.44
C PHE A 204 17.97 -43.56 25.23
N PRO A 205 17.73 -44.88 25.33
CA PRO A 205 18.72 -45.85 24.87
C PRO A 205 18.94 -45.69 23.36
N TYR A 206 20.21 -45.59 22.94
CA TYR A 206 20.60 -45.42 21.55
C TYR A 206 21.64 -46.47 21.18
N ASP A 207 21.23 -47.49 20.43
CA ASP A 207 22.16 -48.51 19.95
C ASP A 207 22.82 -48.00 18.66
N SER A 208 24.06 -47.50 18.76
CA SER A 208 24.93 -47.31 17.60
C SER A 208 25.55 -48.65 17.24
N ASP A 209 25.12 -49.29 16.15
CA ASP A 209 25.71 -50.55 15.66
C ASP A 209 27.16 -50.38 15.10
N THR A 210 27.92 -49.42 15.61
CA THR A 210 29.26 -49.08 15.11
C THR A 210 30.41 -49.84 15.78
N THR A 211 30.14 -50.86 16.61
CA THR A 211 31.21 -51.57 17.36
C THR A 211 31.60 -52.95 16.81
N ASN A 212 31.17 -53.37 15.62
CA ASN A 212 31.70 -54.58 14.97
C ASN A 212 32.47 -54.24 13.68
N PRO A 213 33.82 -54.26 13.69
CA PRO A 213 34.62 -54.08 12.47
C PRO A 213 34.66 -55.32 11.54
N VAL A 214 33.94 -56.40 11.82
CA VAL A 214 34.04 -57.65 11.04
C VAL A 214 32.69 -58.36 10.93
N SER A 215 31.93 -58.07 9.87
CA SER A 215 31.10 -59.08 9.19
C SER A 215 30.56 -58.52 7.87
N HIS A 216 30.95 -59.14 6.76
CA HIS A 216 30.34 -58.96 5.45
C HIS A 216 28.88 -59.40 5.47
N TYR A 217 27.92 -58.49 5.68
CA TYR A 217 26.52 -58.65 5.28
C TYR A 217 25.89 -57.26 5.05
N SER A 218 24.91 -57.22 4.15
CA SER A 218 24.36 -56.07 3.43
C SER A 218 24.06 -54.77 4.24
N PRO A 219 24.08 -53.58 3.59
CA PRO A 219 23.81 -52.26 4.21
C PRO A 219 22.39 -52.03 4.77
N GLU A 220 21.55 -53.07 4.88
CA GLU A 220 20.10 -52.92 5.02
C GLU A 220 19.58 -52.79 6.46
N HIS A 221 20.43 -52.76 7.49
CA HIS A 221 19.95 -52.79 8.89
C HIS A 221 20.61 -51.76 9.81
N VAL A 222 20.80 -50.51 9.36
CA VAL A 222 20.96 -49.40 10.31
C VAL A 222 19.55 -49.01 10.80
N PRO A 223 19.23 -49.11 12.10
CA PRO A 223 17.92 -48.72 12.60
C PRO A 223 17.69 -47.21 12.38
N ASP A 224 16.71 -46.86 11.53
CA ASP A 224 16.28 -45.47 11.34
C ASP A 224 15.55 -44.99 12.61
N TYR A 225 16.27 -44.22 13.43
CA TYR A 225 15.71 -43.60 14.62
C TYR A 225 15.16 -42.22 14.28
N GLN A 226 13.88 -42.01 14.57
CA GLN A 226 13.22 -40.72 14.39
C GLN A 226 12.79 -40.16 15.74
N LEU A 227 13.33 -38.99 16.09
CA LEU A 227 12.93 -38.22 17.27
C LEU A 227 11.75 -37.32 16.90
N GLU A 228 10.63 -37.48 17.61
CA GLU A 228 9.46 -36.62 17.49
C GLU A 228 9.23 -35.83 18.77
N ILE A 229 9.09 -34.52 18.64
CA ILE A 229 8.76 -33.62 19.75
C ILE A 229 7.46 -32.93 19.40
N THR A 230 6.42 -33.13 20.20
CA THR A 230 5.09 -32.56 19.96
C THR A 230 4.68 -31.66 21.11
N LEU A 231 4.22 -30.45 20.80
CA LEU A 231 3.69 -29.49 21.75
C LEU A 231 2.16 -29.52 21.78
N PHE A 232 1.60 -29.40 22.97
CA PHE A 232 0.17 -29.38 23.21
C PHE A 232 -0.22 -28.36 24.26
N GLN A 233 -1.45 -27.85 24.22
CA GLN A 233 -2.08 -27.09 25.29
C GLN A 233 -2.89 -28.03 26.18
N GLU A 234 -2.64 -28.00 27.50
CA GLU A 234 -3.39 -28.81 28.47
C GLU A 234 -4.58 -28.04 29.05
N GLU A 235 -5.81 -28.53 28.85
CA GLU A 235 -6.98 -27.97 29.52
C GLU A 235 -7.01 -28.27 31.02
N GLN A 236 -7.48 -27.30 31.83
CA GLN A 236 -7.66 -27.50 33.26
C GLN A 236 -8.79 -28.52 33.49
N LYS A 237 -8.47 -29.62 34.19
CA LYS A 237 -9.36 -30.73 34.51
C LYS A 237 -10.78 -30.28 34.86
N ASN A 238 -11.70 -30.43 33.91
CA ASN A 238 -13.06 -30.93 34.08
C ASN A 238 -13.69 -31.09 32.68
N ILE A 239 -13.91 -32.35 32.29
CA ILE A 239 -14.68 -32.82 31.11
C ILE A 239 -13.86 -32.95 29.80
N SER A 240 -13.56 -34.21 29.46
CA SER A 240 -12.92 -34.72 28.22
C SER A 240 -11.44 -34.38 27.99
N SER A 241 -10.61 -35.42 27.90
CA SER A 241 -9.15 -35.35 27.73
C SER A 241 -8.75 -35.15 26.27
N SER A 242 -8.98 -33.97 25.70
CA SER A 242 -8.40 -33.60 24.40
C SER A 242 -7.40 -32.46 24.57
N SER A 243 -6.11 -32.78 24.59
CA SER A 243 -5.04 -31.77 24.52
C SER A 243 -4.99 -31.17 23.11
N GLU A 244 -5.01 -29.84 23.00
CA GLU A 244 -4.99 -29.13 21.71
C GLU A 244 -3.54 -29.09 21.17
N PHE A 245 -3.35 -29.38 19.88
CA PHE A 245 -2.02 -29.47 19.26
C PHE A 245 -1.47 -28.08 18.91
N LEU A 246 -0.21 -27.82 19.28
CA LEU A 246 0.48 -26.55 19.03
C LEU A 246 1.57 -26.64 17.95
N GLY A 247 2.00 -27.85 17.58
CA GLY A 247 3.05 -28.08 16.58
C GLY A 247 3.95 -29.28 16.90
N GLU A 248 4.68 -29.78 15.90
CA GLU A 248 5.65 -30.86 16.06
C GLU A 248 6.99 -30.62 15.34
N VAL A 249 8.06 -31.24 15.84
CA VAL A 249 9.37 -31.34 15.20
C VAL A 249 9.71 -32.81 15.04
N ARG A 250 10.16 -33.20 13.84
CA ARG A 250 10.63 -34.56 13.53
C ARG A 250 12.07 -34.50 13.04
N LEU A 251 12.97 -35.20 13.72
CA LEU A 251 14.39 -35.28 13.37
C LEU A 251 14.76 -36.72 13.11
N LYS A 252 15.35 -37.00 11.94
CA LYS A 252 16.04 -38.27 11.71
C LYS A 252 17.41 -38.19 12.37
N LEU A 253 17.73 -39.13 13.25
CA LEU A 253 19.01 -39.10 13.96
C LEU A 253 20.21 -39.37 13.04
N SER A 254 20.00 -39.95 11.85
CA SER A 254 21.01 -40.05 10.80
C SER A 254 21.53 -38.70 10.33
N ASP A 255 20.68 -37.68 10.39
CA ASP A 255 20.95 -36.35 9.85
C ASP A 255 21.50 -35.39 10.92
N VAL A 256 21.56 -35.85 12.18
CA VAL A 256 22.07 -35.08 13.32
C VAL A 256 23.54 -35.46 13.56
N PRO A 257 24.45 -34.49 13.69
CA PRO A 257 25.84 -34.78 14.04
C PRO A 257 25.93 -35.59 15.33
N GLN A 258 26.85 -36.55 15.41
CA GLN A 258 27.13 -37.33 16.63
C GLN A 258 27.81 -36.51 17.74
N THR A 259 28.11 -35.23 17.47
CA THR A 259 28.58 -34.24 18.45
C THR A 259 27.41 -33.57 19.18
N LYS A 260 27.69 -32.68 20.14
CA LYS A 260 26.65 -31.86 20.77
C LYS A 260 25.95 -31.01 19.71
N HIS A 261 24.64 -31.16 19.56
CA HIS A 261 23.82 -30.44 18.61
C HIS A 261 22.84 -29.52 19.33
N ASP A 262 22.93 -28.22 19.09
CA ASP A 262 22.16 -27.19 19.81
C ASP A 262 21.54 -26.23 18.78
N ALA A 263 20.23 -26.30 18.57
CA ALA A 263 19.57 -25.58 17.48
C ALA A 263 18.09 -25.25 17.75
N TRP A 264 17.61 -24.22 17.05
CA TRP A 264 16.20 -23.86 16.97
C TRP A 264 15.51 -24.56 15.81
N TYR A 265 14.33 -25.11 16.07
CA TYR A 265 13.51 -25.80 15.08
C TYR A 265 12.14 -25.14 14.97
N ALA A 266 11.72 -24.84 13.74
CA ALA A 266 10.38 -24.36 13.46
C ALA A 266 9.36 -25.49 13.62
N LEU A 267 8.26 -25.20 14.32
CA LEU A 267 7.17 -26.15 14.50
C LEU A 267 6.46 -26.42 13.18
N GLN A 268 6.18 -27.69 12.91
CA GLN A 268 5.48 -28.14 11.73
C GLN A 268 4.06 -28.62 12.07
N PRO A 269 3.10 -28.48 11.16
CA PRO A 269 1.79 -29.11 11.30
C PRO A 269 1.92 -30.63 11.17
N ARG A 270 0.96 -31.38 11.73
CA ARG A 270 0.90 -32.83 11.58
C ARG A 270 0.74 -33.22 10.10
N LYS A 271 1.59 -34.10 9.58
CA LYS A 271 1.34 -34.75 8.28
C LYS A 271 0.23 -35.78 8.45
N ASP A 272 -0.97 -35.47 7.95
CA ASP A 272 -1.97 -36.48 7.60
C ASP A 272 -2.29 -36.43 6.10
N ILE A 273 -2.70 -37.60 5.62
CA ILE A 273 -2.86 -38.03 4.24
C ILE A 273 -3.80 -37.11 3.43
N SER A 274 -3.36 -36.85 2.20
CA SER A 274 -4.06 -36.21 1.08
C SER A 274 -5.60 -36.25 1.10
N ASP A 275 -6.23 -35.19 1.60
CA ASP A 275 -7.57 -34.81 1.17
C ASP A 275 -7.55 -33.29 0.93
N SER A 276 -7.07 -32.88 -0.25
CA SER A 276 -7.07 -31.48 -0.65
C SER A 276 -8.51 -31.04 -0.94
N GLY A 277 -8.95 -29.94 -0.34
CA GLY A 277 -10.28 -29.35 -0.54
C GLY A 277 -10.44 -28.66 -1.90
N GLY A 278 -9.72 -29.13 -2.92
CA GLY A 278 -9.58 -28.51 -4.24
C GLY A 278 -8.21 -27.86 -4.48
N HIS A 279 -8.10 -27.11 -5.58
CA HIS A 279 -6.90 -26.39 -6.00
C HIS A 279 -7.22 -24.92 -6.31
N LEU A 280 -6.25 -24.03 -6.15
CA LEU A 280 -6.35 -22.61 -6.43
C LEU A 280 -5.20 -22.18 -7.35
N ARG A 281 -5.52 -21.53 -8.46
CA ARG A 281 -4.55 -21.01 -9.42
C ARG A 281 -4.26 -19.55 -9.11
N LEU A 282 -3.00 -19.26 -8.82
CA LEU A 282 -2.53 -17.92 -8.50
C LEU A 282 -1.39 -17.56 -9.44
N ASN A 283 -1.39 -16.32 -9.94
CA ASN A 283 -0.21 -15.74 -10.56
C ASN A 283 0.39 -14.70 -9.61
N ILE A 284 1.61 -14.99 -9.12
CA ILE A 284 2.27 -14.22 -8.07
C ILE A 284 3.51 -13.52 -8.66
N ASP A 285 3.65 -12.23 -8.40
CA ASP A 285 4.81 -11.43 -8.75
C ASP A 285 5.23 -10.64 -7.50
N TYR A 286 6.26 -11.13 -6.81
CA TYR A 286 6.82 -10.54 -5.60
C TYR A 286 8.24 -10.08 -5.86
N ASN A 287 8.51 -8.78 -5.70
CA ASN A 287 9.83 -8.21 -5.90
C ASN A 287 10.26 -7.41 -4.67
N LYS A 288 11.52 -7.60 -4.26
CA LYS A 288 12.16 -6.88 -3.16
C LYS A 288 13.25 -5.99 -3.75
N HIS A 289 13.05 -4.69 -3.66
CA HIS A 289 13.95 -3.65 -4.14
C HIS A 289 14.65 -2.97 -2.97
N GLN A 290 15.87 -2.51 -3.22
CA GLN A 290 16.63 -1.72 -2.28
C GLN A 290 16.75 -0.31 -2.86
N ILE A 291 16.14 0.65 -2.17
CA ILE A 291 16.17 2.05 -2.57
C ILE A 291 17.52 2.62 -2.14
N LEU A 292 18.26 3.14 -3.11
CA LEU A 292 19.53 3.81 -2.89
C LEU A 292 19.31 5.23 -2.36
N PRO A 293 20.31 5.85 -1.71
CA PRO A 293 20.27 7.29 -1.42
C PRO A 293 20.10 8.11 -2.69
N SER A 294 19.45 9.27 -2.60
CA SER A 294 19.15 10.15 -3.74
C SER A 294 20.39 10.51 -4.57
N GLU A 295 21.57 10.58 -3.95
CA GLU A 295 22.85 10.82 -4.61
C GLU A 295 23.17 9.80 -5.70
N ALA A 296 22.80 8.53 -5.50
CA ALA A 296 23.07 7.46 -6.45
C ALA A 296 22.24 7.59 -7.74
N TYR A 297 21.08 8.25 -7.67
CA TYR A 297 20.17 8.44 -8.81
C TYR A 297 20.44 9.72 -9.61
N LYS A 298 21.33 10.62 -9.18
CA LYS A 298 21.53 11.94 -9.81
C LYS A 298 21.90 11.85 -11.30
N GLU A 299 22.79 10.94 -11.65
CA GLU A 299 23.22 10.77 -13.04
C GLU A 299 22.11 10.15 -13.90
N PHE A 300 21.36 9.19 -13.34
CA PHE A 300 20.17 8.64 -13.97
C PHE A 300 19.10 9.71 -14.21
N GLU A 301 18.81 10.51 -13.20
CA GLU A 301 17.88 11.65 -13.26
C GLU A 301 18.28 12.61 -14.38
N ARG A 302 19.56 13.03 -14.43
CA ARG A 302 20.10 13.93 -15.46
C ARG A 302 19.86 13.38 -16.87
N VAL A 303 20.24 12.12 -17.08
CA VAL A 303 20.12 11.45 -18.38
C VAL A 303 18.65 11.33 -18.80
N LEU A 304 17.77 10.91 -17.89
CA LEU A 304 16.35 10.72 -18.19
C LEU A 304 15.66 12.04 -18.57
N ILE A 305 15.97 13.13 -17.88
CA ILE A 305 15.44 14.48 -18.13
C ILE A 305 15.93 15.03 -19.48
N GLN A 306 17.17 14.73 -19.86
CA GLN A 306 17.79 15.24 -21.10
C GLN A 306 17.31 14.52 -22.37
N ASN A 307 16.78 13.29 -22.26
CA ASN A 307 16.42 12.45 -23.39
C ASN A 307 14.89 12.25 -23.49
N GLN A 308 14.19 13.20 -24.10
CA GLN A 308 12.73 13.14 -24.26
C GLN A 308 12.28 12.01 -25.20
N ASP A 309 13.09 11.64 -26.19
CA ASP A 309 12.82 10.50 -27.07
C ASP A 309 12.83 9.17 -26.31
N LEU A 310 13.78 8.98 -25.38
CA LEU A 310 13.79 7.80 -24.50
C LEU A 310 12.48 7.70 -23.73
N ALA A 311 12.05 8.82 -23.13
CA ALA A 311 10.78 8.86 -22.41
C ALA A 311 9.61 8.49 -23.33
N TYR A 312 9.51 9.05 -24.55
CA TYR A 312 8.46 8.69 -25.52
C TYR A 312 8.39 7.18 -25.74
N HIS A 313 9.51 6.53 -26.07
CA HIS A 313 9.56 5.09 -26.32
C HIS A 313 9.21 4.23 -25.09
N LEU A 314 9.49 4.73 -23.89
CA LEU A 314 9.07 4.07 -22.64
C LEU A 314 7.55 4.12 -22.44
N PHE A 315 6.90 5.21 -22.85
CA PHE A 315 5.43 5.28 -22.84
C PHE A 315 4.76 4.54 -24.02
N SER A 316 5.47 4.34 -25.14
CA SER A 316 4.91 3.82 -26.40
C SER A 316 4.56 2.35 -26.46
N ALA A 317 4.89 1.53 -25.47
CA ALA A 317 4.82 0.07 -25.64
C ALA A 317 3.96 -0.65 -24.61
N ASP A 318 3.83 -1.97 -24.83
CA ASP A 318 2.85 -2.94 -24.28
C ASP A 318 2.43 -2.77 -22.81
N ASP A 319 1.39 -3.51 -22.41
CA ASP A 319 0.77 -3.46 -21.06
C ASP A 319 1.77 -3.51 -19.89
N GLU A 320 2.92 -4.16 -20.04
CA GLU A 320 3.99 -4.17 -19.04
C GLU A 320 4.65 -2.80 -18.83
N ARG A 321 4.74 -1.95 -19.87
CA ARG A 321 5.32 -0.59 -19.79
C ARG A 321 4.39 0.41 -19.11
N LYS A 322 3.09 0.12 -18.99
CA LYS A 322 2.13 0.94 -18.21
C LYS A 322 2.52 1.05 -16.73
N ARG A 323 3.27 0.07 -16.20
CA ARG A 323 3.74 0.05 -14.80
C ARG A 323 4.68 1.23 -14.47
N ILE A 324 5.41 1.76 -15.47
CA ILE A 324 6.35 2.88 -15.28
C ILE A 324 5.79 4.25 -15.69
N THR A 325 4.61 4.31 -16.32
CA THR A 325 3.96 5.56 -16.74
C THR A 325 3.83 6.55 -15.58
N ARG A 326 3.24 6.13 -14.45
CA ARG A 326 3.09 6.98 -13.26
C ARG A 326 4.44 7.40 -12.66
N PRO A 327 5.38 6.47 -12.35
CA PRO A 327 6.72 6.84 -11.89
C PRO A 327 7.43 7.85 -12.79
N LEU A 328 7.42 7.63 -14.11
CA LEU A 328 8.08 8.51 -15.07
C LEU A 328 7.45 9.90 -15.13
N LEU A 329 6.12 9.99 -15.10
CA LEU A 329 5.42 11.28 -15.02
C LEU A 329 5.75 12.04 -13.73
N ARG A 330 5.83 11.34 -12.60
CA ARG A 330 6.20 11.92 -11.30
C ARG A 330 7.62 12.47 -11.29
N ILE A 331 8.58 11.73 -11.86
CA ILE A 331 9.96 12.18 -12.07
C ILE A 331 10.02 13.45 -12.92
N MET A 332 9.33 13.46 -14.06
CA MET A 332 9.31 14.60 -14.97
C MET A 332 8.60 15.81 -14.37
N TYR A 333 7.54 15.58 -13.60
CA TYR A 333 6.81 16.62 -12.89
C TYR A 333 7.66 17.28 -11.80
N LYS A 334 8.32 16.48 -10.94
CA LYS A 334 9.23 16.97 -9.89
C LYS A 334 10.32 17.88 -10.48
N ASN A 335 10.85 17.49 -11.63
CA ASN A 335 11.92 18.20 -12.32
C ASN A 335 11.43 19.36 -13.20
N SER A 336 10.14 19.73 -13.14
CA SER A 336 9.55 20.80 -13.95
C SER A 336 9.72 20.60 -15.46
N LYS A 337 9.84 19.34 -15.92
CA LYS A 337 10.00 18.97 -17.34
C LYS A 337 8.77 18.32 -17.97
N ILE A 338 7.71 18.12 -17.19
CA ILE A 338 6.49 17.46 -17.67
C ILE A 338 5.82 18.19 -18.85
N VAL A 339 5.78 19.53 -18.82
CA VAL A 339 5.19 20.33 -19.90
C VAL A 339 6.03 20.20 -21.18
N ASP A 340 7.35 20.35 -21.06
CA ASP A 340 8.29 20.19 -22.16
C ASP A 340 8.17 18.78 -22.80
N LEU A 341 8.07 17.75 -21.97
CA LEU A 341 7.94 16.36 -22.43
C LEU A 341 6.63 16.12 -23.20
N ILE A 342 5.51 16.58 -22.65
CA ILE A 342 4.21 16.42 -23.29
C ILE A 342 4.16 17.20 -24.61
N LYS A 343 4.76 18.39 -24.65
CA LYS A 343 4.89 19.17 -25.87
C LYS A 343 5.72 18.46 -26.94
N HIS A 344 6.79 17.77 -26.54
CA HIS A 344 7.58 16.92 -27.43
C HIS A 344 6.73 15.78 -28.01
N PHE A 345 6.01 15.04 -27.15
CA PHE A 345 5.13 13.94 -27.57
C PHE A 345 4.03 14.44 -28.50
N ALA A 346 3.45 15.59 -28.18
CA ALA A 346 2.44 16.23 -29.00
C ALA A 346 3.00 16.59 -30.37
N THR A 347 4.20 17.14 -30.45
CA THR A 347 4.85 17.49 -31.72
C THR A 347 5.11 16.25 -32.57
N MET A 348 5.63 15.17 -31.96
CA MET A 348 5.86 13.89 -32.65
C MET A 348 4.57 13.30 -33.22
N GLU A 349 3.52 13.19 -32.40
CA GLU A 349 2.23 12.64 -32.85
C GLU A 349 1.52 13.56 -33.84
N THR A 350 1.55 14.88 -33.61
CA THR A 350 0.93 15.89 -34.49
C THR A 350 1.41 15.72 -35.91
N ASN A 351 2.70 15.50 -36.13
CA ASN A 351 3.26 15.33 -37.48
C ASN A 351 2.66 14.15 -38.25
N SER A 352 2.25 13.08 -37.55
CA SER A 352 1.69 11.85 -38.14
C SER A 352 0.18 11.87 -38.40
N ILE A 353 -0.54 12.87 -37.92
CA ILE A 353 -2.01 12.93 -38.01
C ILE A 353 -2.45 13.78 -39.23
N ASP A 354 -3.20 13.18 -40.15
CA ASP A 354 -3.66 13.87 -41.37
C ASP A 354 -5.10 14.41 -41.26
N GLU A 355 -5.93 13.84 -40.39
CA GLU A 355 -7.33 14.26 -40.20
C GLU A 355 -7.59 14.96 -38.86
N VAL A 356 -8.40 16.03 -38.89
CA VAL A 356 -8.86 16.72 -37.66
C VAL A 356 -9.79 15.86 -36.79
N SER A 357 -10.54 14.95 -37.42
CA SER A 357 -11.46 14.05 -36.72
C SER A 357 -10.73 13.08 -35.78
N SER A 358 -9.47 12.74 -36.10
CA SER A 358 -8.65 11.75 -35.42
C SER A 358 -7.64 12.35 -34.42
N ILE A 359 -7.48 13.69 -34.41
CA ILE A 359 -6.50 14.37 -33.54
C ILE A 359 -6.73 14.02 -32.07
N TRP A 360 -5.80 13.23 -31.52
CA TRP A 360 -5.76 12.76 -30.13
C TRP A 360 -7.10 12.24 -29.59
N ARG A 361 -7.95 11.67 -30.48
CA ARG A 361 -9.15 10.89 -30.11
C ARG A 361 -8.85 9.41 -29.97
N SER A 362 -7.81 8.91 -30.62
CA SER A 362 -7.30 7.54 -30.49
C SER A 362 -6.59 7.31 -29.15
N ASP A 363 -6.39 6.04 -28.81
CA ASP A 363 -5.58 5.61 -27.66
C ASP A 363 -4.08 5.74 -27.99
N SER A 364 -3.57 6.98 -27.95
CA SER A 364 -2.17 7.32 -28.24
C SER A 364 -1.33 7.51 -26.98
N VAL A 365 -0.01 7.58 -27.13
CA VAL A 365 0.96 7.81 -26.06
C VAL A 365 0.71 9.15 -25.38
N LEU A 366 0.51 10.20 -26.17
CA LEU A 366 0.13 11.50 -25.68
C LEU A 366 -1.18 11.44 -24.90
N SER A 367 -2.20 10.78 -25.47
CA SER A 367 -3.52 10.74 -24.84
C SER A 367 -3.51 10.04 -23.48
N LYS A 368 -2.71 8.97 -23.35
CA LYS A 368 -2.45 8.26 -22.09
C LYS A 368 -1.68 9.13 -21.11
N CYS A 369 -0.59 9.74 -21.57
CA CYS A 369 0.28 10.60 -20.78
C CYS A 369 -0.48 11.79 -20.18
N VAL A 370 -1.28 12.50 -21.00
CA VAL A 370 -2.11 13.61 -20.55
C VAL A 370 -3.22 13.14 -19.63
N GLY A 371 -3.91 12.03 -19.94
CA GLY A 371 -4.93 11.45 -19.07
C GLY A 371 -4.40 11.10 -17.68
N GLU A 372 -3.21 10.50 -17.62
CA GLU A 372 -2.56 10.14 -16.36
C GLU A 372 -2.07 11.40 -15.60
N LEU A 373 -1.54 12.40 -16.28
CA LEU A 373 -1.24 13.70 -15.67
C LEU A 373 -2.49 14.35 -15.08
N MET A 374 -3.61 14.34 -15.80
CA MET A 374 -4.89 14.86 -15.34
C MET A 374 -5.39 14.10 -14.11
N PHE A 375 -5.27 12.78 -14.10
CA PHE A 375 -5.59 11.98 -12.93
C PHE A 375 -4.74 12.38 -11.71
N VAL A 376 -3.41 12.44 -11.89
CA VAL A 376 -2.48 12.67 -10.80
C VAL A 376 -2.52 14.12 -10.28
N ALA A 377 -2.48 15.12 -11.17
CA ALA A 377 -2.55 16.54 -10.79
C ALA A 377 -3.98 16.99 -10.45
N GLY A 378 -4.99 16.35 -11.04
CA GLY A 378 -6.39 16.71 -10.90
C GLY A 378 -7.15 15.97 -9.80
N ARG A 379 -6.58 14.95 -9.14
CA ARG A 379 -7.23 14.14 -8.10
C ARG A 379 -7.99 14.96 -7.04
N ARG A 380 -7.31 15.96 -6.45
CA ARG A 380 -7.90 16.83 -5.41
C ARG A 380 -9.00 17.70 -5.98
N TYR A 381 -8.75 18.27 -7.17
CA TYR A 381 -9.73 19.09 -7.88
C TYR A 381 -10.98 18.26 -8.20
N LEU A 382 -10.83 17.06 -8.75
CA LEU A 382 -11.90 16.13 -9.07
C LEU A 382 -12.73 15.80 -7.83
N SER A 383 -12.07 15.43 -6.73
CA SER A 383 -12.74 15.15 -5.46
C SER A 383 -13.49 16.37 -4.91
N ALA A 384 -12.88 17.56 -4.94
CA ALA A 384 -13.54 18.78 -4.48
C ALA A 384 -14.75 19.15 -5.35
N THR A 385 -14.74 18.81 -6.64
CA THR A 385 -15.78 19.17 -7.61
C THR A 385 -16.96 18.21 -7.59
N ILE A 386 -16.75 16.90 -7.77
CA ILE A 386 -17.87 15.96 -8.01
C ILE A 386 -18.18 15.02 -6.85
N LYS A 387 -17.31 14.90 -5.83
CA LYS A 387 -17.47 13.88 -4.77
C LYS A 387 -18.79 14.01 -4.01
N CYS A 388 -19.21 15.22 -3.68
CA CYS A 388 -20.46 15.44 -2.93
C CYS A 388 -21.67 14.87 -3.68
N VAL A 389 -21.74 15.10 -4.99
CA VAL A 389 -22.84 14.62 -5.83
C VAL A 389 -22.78 13.11 -6.02
N ILE A 390 -21.57 12.56 -6.21
CA ILE A 390 -21.34 11.12 -6.30
C ILE A 390 -21.74 10.42 -4.99
N ASP A 391 -21.34 10.95 -3.83
CA ASP A 391 -21.70 10.37 -2.54
C ASP A 391 -23.21 10.35 -2.32
N ARG A 392 -23.93 11.38 -2.78
CA ARG A 392 -25.40 11.39 -2.76
C ARG A 392 -26.00 10.30 -3.65
N ILE A 393 -25.50 10.12 -4.88
CA ILE A 393 -25.98 9.07 -5.79
C ILE A 393 -25.82 7.68 -5.18
N TYR A 394 -24.69 7.42 -4.51
CA TYR A 394 -24.48 6.17 -3.78
C TYR A 394 -25.46 6.01 -2.62
N ASN A 395 -25.67 7.05 -1.82
CA ASN A 395 -26.59 6.99 -0.68
C ASN A 395 -28.07 6.81 -1.09
N ASP A 396 -28.45 7.35 -2.25
CA ASP A 396 -29.82 7.25 -2.76
C ASP A 396 -30.17 5.83 -3.21
N HIS A 397 -29.19 5.05 -3.72
CA HIS A 397 -29.39 3.70 -4.29
C HIS A 397 -30.54 3.61 -5.31
N LYS A 398 -30.79 4.70 -6.05
CA LYS A 398 -31.90 4.79 -7.01
C LYS A 398 -31.48 4.34 -8.41
N TYR A 399 -32.32 3.49 -9.00
CA TYR A 399 -32.17 3.01 -10.37
C TYR A 399 -32.81 3.99 -11.35
N CYS A 400 -32.03 4.44 -12.32
CA CYS A 400 -32.51 5.23 -13.45
C CYS A 400 -32.50 4.36 -14.71
N GLU A 401 -33.67 4.16 -15.33
CA GLU A 401 -33.79 3.60 -16.67
C GLU A 401 -34.65 4.51 -17.54
N ILE A 402 -34.11 4.89 -18.68
CA ILE A 402 -34.75 5.80 -19.64
C ILE A 402 -34.90 5.17 -21.02
N ASP A 403 -34.41 3.94 -21.20
CA ASP A 403 -34.62 3.12 -22.40
C ASP A 403 -36.04 2.54 -22.38
N PRO A 404 -36.92 2.93 -23.31
CA PRO A 404 -38.30 2.43 -23.36
C PRO A 404 -38.41 0.92 -23.54
N LEU A 405 -37.38 0.27 -24.10
CA LEU A 405 -37.36 -1.19 -24.29
C LEU A 405 -37.01 -1.96 -23.00
N LYS A 406 -36.46 -1.28 -21.98
CA LYS A 406 -36.02 -1.89 -20.71
C LYS A 406 -36.86 -1.46 -19.52
N ALA A 407 -37.54 -0.32 -19.61
CA ALA A 407 -38.41 0.17 -18.56
C ALA A 407 -39.70 -0.66 -18.45
N LYS A 408 -40.26 -0.78 -17.24
CA LYS A 408 -41.48 -1.57 -17.01
C LYS A 408 -42.75 -0.78 -17.33
N SER A 409 -42.68 0.54 -17.28
CA SER A 409 -43.82 1.43 -17.55
C SER A 409 -43.38 2.83 -17.94
N GLU A 410 -44.25 3.57 -18.64
CA GLU A 410 -44.01 4.97 -19.01
C GLU A 410 -43.88 5.92 -17.81
N LYS A 411 -44.60 5.63 -16.71
CA LYS A 411 -44.48 6.38 -15.45
C LYS A 411 -43.09 6.23 -14.81
N GLU A 412 -42.52 5.03 -14.89
CA GLU A 412 -41.14 4.77 -14.41
C GLU A 412 -40.15 5.60 -15.23
N ILE A 413 -40.27 5.60 -16.56
CA ILE A 413 -39.43 6.41 -17.46
C ILE A 413 -39.49 7.88 -17.09
N GLN A 414 -40.69 8.45 -16.90
CA GLN A 414 -40.85 9.86 -16.53
C GLN A 414 -40.16 10.20 -15.21
N SER A 415 -40.36 9.35 -14.18
CA SER A 415 -39.73 9.55 -12.87
C SER A 415 -38.20 9.38 -12.90
N SER A 416 -37.69 8.38 -13.65
CA SER A 416 -36.26 8.15 -13.85
C SER A 416 -35.61 9.26 -14.69
N ASN A 417 -36.32 9.80 -15.68
CA ASN A 417 -35.86 10.92 -16.49
C ASN A 417 -35.67 12.18 -15.64
N GLN A 418 -36.65 12.51 -14.79
CA GLN A 418 -36.55 13.64 -13.87
C GLN A 418 -35.43 13.45 -12.84
N LEU A 419 -35.27 12.24 -12.29
CA LEU A 419 -34.19 11.94 -11.36
C LEU A 419 -32.81 12.05 -12.01
N LEU A 420 -32.63 11.43 -13.19
CA LEU A 420 -31.41 11.51 -13.98
C LEU A 420 -31.06 12.97 -14.31
N ARG A 421 -32.07 13.77 -14.67
CA ARG A 421 -31.92 15.19 -14.96
C ARG A 421 -31.34 15.95 -13.77
N ASN A 422 -31.90 15.76 -12.58
CA ASN A 422 -31.39 16.41 -11.37
C ASN A 422 -29.93 16.05 -11.10
N TYR A 423 -29.55 14.77 -11.24
CA TYR A 423 -28.15 14.36 -11.08
C TYR A 423 -27.22 14.95 -12.13
N VAL A 424 -27.64 15.02 -13.40
CA VAL A 424 -26.86 15.62 -14.48
C VAL A 424 -26.66 17.11 -14.24
N ILE A 425 -27.71 17.85 -13.86
CA ILE A 425 -27.64 19.27 -13.53
C ILE A 425 -26.66 19.52 -12.38
N ASP A 426 -26.81 18.79 -11.27
CA ASP A 426 -25.96 18.99 -10.09
C ASP A 426 -24.48 18.72 -10.37
N ILE A 427 -24.16 17.68 -11.18
CA ILE A 427 -22.79 17.43 -11.61
C ILE A 427 -22.30 18.51 -12.58
N MET A 428 -23.10 18.88 -13.58
CA MET A 428 -22.71 19.90 -14.57
C MET A 428 -22.45 21.24 -13.90
N ASP A 429 -23.33 21.70 -13.01
CA ASP A 429 -23.19 22.98 -12.33
C ASP A 429 -21.94 23.01 -11.42
N ALA A 430 -21.65 21.89 -10.76
CA ALA A 430 -20.42 21.72 -9.98
C ALA A 430 -19.17 21.81 -10.87
N ILE A 431 -19.17 21.12 -12.03
CA ILE A 431 -18.07 21.18 -13.01
C ILE A 431 -17.90 22.61 -13.53
N LEU A 432 -18.95 23.24 -14.04
CA LEU A 432 -18.90 24.55 -14.66
C LEU A 432 -18.44 25.65 -13.68
N SER A 433 -18.83 25.55 -12.41
CA SER A 433 -18.44 26.51 -11.37
C SER A 433 -16.99 26.34 -10.89
N SER A 434 -16.36 25.20 -11.21
CA SER A 434 -15.05 24.84 -10.69
C SER A 434 -13.86 25.32 -11.55
N GLY A 435 -14.10 25.88 -12.73
CA GLY A 435 -13.06 26.16 -13.74
C GLY A 435 -11.85 26.96 -13.24
N LYS A 436 -12.04 27.90 -12.29
CA LYS A 436 -10.96 28.70 -11.70
C LYS A 436 -9.99 27.89 -10.82
N ASN A 437 -10.42 26.74 -10.32
CA ASN A 437 -9.63 25.85 -9.47
C ASN A 437 -8.97 24.71 -10.27
N PHE A 438 -9.08 24.73 -11.60
CA PHE A 438 -8.50 23.71 -12.46
C PHE A 438 -6.96 23.71 -12.36
N PRO A 439 -6.29 22.55 -12.34
CA PRO A 439 -4.84 22.50 -12.13
C PRO A 439 -4.06 23.25 -13.22
N SER A 440 -3.26 24.25 -12.82
CA SER A 440 -2.55 25.15 -13.74
C SER A 440 -1.56 24.43 -14.68
N VAL A 441 -0.90 23.38 -14.20
CA VAL A 441 -0.01 22.54 -15.02
C VAL A 441 -0.75 21.85 -16.16
N VAL A 442 -1.99 21.41 -15.91
CA VAL A 442 -2.85 20.80 -16.93
C VAL A 442 -3.38 21.88 -17.86
N SER A 443 -3.77 23.05 -17.34
CA SER A 443 -4.16 24.20 -18.16
C SER A 443 -3.08 24.61 -19.16
N GLN A 444 -1.82 24.64 -18.74
CA GLN A 444 -0.69 24.93 -19.63
C GLN A 444 -0.57 23.88 -20.73
N VAL A 445 -0.60 22.59 -20.37
CA VAL A 445 -0.56 21.49 -21.35
C VAL A 445 -1.70 21.60 -22.35
N LEU A 446 -2.94 21.82 -21.88
CA LEU A 446 -4.10 21.95 -22.77
C LEU A 446 -3.99 23.18 -23.68
N SER A 447 -3.41 24.29 -23.20
CA SER A 447 -3.12 25.47 -24.04
C SER A 447 -2.09 25.13 -25.12
N ASP A 448 -0.99 24.48 -24.77
CA ASP A 448 0.06 24.10 -25.73
C ASP A 448 -0.48 23.14 -26.81
N LEU A 449 -1.30 22.16 -26.42
CA LEU A 449 -1.96 21.24 -27.35
C LEU A 449 -2.91 21.96 -28.30
N ARG A 450 -3.68 22.92 -27.76
CA ARG A 450 -4.57 23.76 -28.56
C ARG A 450 -3.78 24.56 -29.59
N ASP A 451 -2.70 25.20 -29.18
CA ASP A 451 -1.88 26.05 -30.06
C ASP A 451 -1.17 25.22 -31.14
N LEU A 452 -0.66 24.03 -30.79
CA LEU A 452 -0.07 23.09 -31.76
C LEU A 452 -1.06 22.64 -32.83
N ALA A 453 -2.28 22.28 -32.43
CA ALA A 453 -3.30 21.83 -33.37
C ALA A 453 -3.80 22.96 -34.27
N VAL A 454 -3.95 24.17 -33.72
CA VAL A 454 -4.31 25.38 -34.50
C VAL A 454 -3.26 25.63 -35.57
N ASN A 455 -1.97 25.53 -35.24
CA ASN A 455 -0.89 25.73 -36.20
C ASN A 455 -0.89 24.68 -37.33
N LYS A 456 -1.18 23.41 -37.02
CA LYS A 456 -1.23 22.35 -38.04
C LYS A 456 -2.47 22.43 -38.93
N PHE A 457 -3.64 22.75 -38.37
CA PHE A 457 -4.93 22.67 -39.06
C PHE A 457 -5.55 24.04 -39.36
N SER A 458 -4.72 25.05 -39.61
CA SER A 458 -5.08 26.46 -39.87
C SER A 458 -6.22 26.69 -40.89
N ASN A 459 -6.58 25.69 -41.70
CA ASN A 459 -7.64 25.76 -42.71
C ASN A 459 -9.05 25.33 -42.22
N ASN A 460 -9.19 24.84 -40.98
CA ASN A 460 -10.46 24.39 -40.41
C ASN A 460 -11.06 25.43 -39.43
N ASN A 461 -12.35 25.28 -39.06
CA ASN A 461 -13.00 26.14 -38.07
C ASN A 461 -12.23 26.11 -36.73
N LEU A 462 -11.44 27.16 -36.48
CA LEU A 462 -10.50 27.23 -35.37
C LEU A 462 -11.20 27.09 -34.00
N GLU A 463 -12.36 27.73 -33.80
CA GLU A 463 -13.09 27.67 -32.52
C GLU A 463 -13.60 26.25 -32.20
N ASP A 464 -14.18 25.56 -33.19
CA ASP A 464 -14.71 24.20 -33.02
C ASP A 464 -13.57 23.21 -32.72
N LEU A 465 -12.45 23.33 -33.43
CA LEU A 465 -11.24 22.54 -33.21
C LEU A 465 -10.65 22.75 -31.82
N GLN A 466 -10.51 24.01 -31.39
CA GLN A 466 -10.00 24.36 -30.07
C GLN A 466 -10.87 23.75 -28.96
N ASN A 467 -12.19 23.89 -29.05
CA ASN A 467 -13.12 23.30 -28.09
C ASN A 467 -13.08 21.77 -28.12
N GLN A 468 -12.95 21.16 -29.31
CA GLN A 468 -12.85 19.71 -29.48
C GLN A 468 -11.66 19.11 -28.73
N ILE A 469 -10.48 19.70 -28.88
CA ILE A 469 -9.25 19.20 -28.25
C ILE A 469 -9.41 19.21 -26.73
N VAL A 470 -9.80 20.35 -26.17
CA VAL A 470 -9.94 20.52 -24.72
C VAL A 470 -11.03 19.62 -24.15
N SER A 471 -12.19 19.55 -24.81
CA SER A 471 -13.31 18.69 -24.40
C SER A 471 -12.94 17.21 -24.40
N SER A 472 -12.12 16.76 -25.36
CA SER A 472 -11.65 15.37 -25.46
C SER A 472 -10.75 14.93 -24.31
N PHE A 473 -10.14 15.86 -23.59
CA PHE A 473 -9.35 15.57 -22.40
C PHE A 473 -10.19 15.76 -21.14
N VAL A 474 -10.87 16.90 -21.02
CA VAL A 474 -11.60 17.29 -19.82
C VAL A 474 -12.85 16.45 -19.59
N PHE A 475 -13.71 16.28 -20.60
CA PHE A 475 -14.92 15.48 -20.45
C PHE A 475 -14.64 14.00 -20.69
N LEU A 476 -14.03 13.65 -21.82
CA LEU A 476 -13.89 12.26 -22.27
C LEU A 476 -12.87 11.44 -21.47
N ARG A 477 -11.77 12.04 -21.03
CA ARG A 477 -10.68 11.31 -20.37
C ARG A 477 -10.55 11.59 -18.88
N PHE A 478 -11.31 12.55 -18.35
CA PHE A 478 -11.22 12.92 -16.94
C PHE A 478 -12.57 12.83 -16.22
N PHE A 479 -13.55 13.68 -16.52
CA PHE A 479 -14.82 13.67 -15.79
C PHE A 479 -15.71 12.44 -16.10
N ALA A 480 -15.94 12.10 -17.36
CA ALA A 480 -16.83 11.00 -17.72
C ALA A 480 -16.33 9.64 -17.17
N PRO A 481 -15.03 9.27 -17.29
CA PRO A 481 -14.51 8.05 -16.68
C PRO A 481 -14.58 8.08 -15.14
N ALA A 482 -14.34 9.22 -14.51
CA ALA A 482 -14.43 9.39 -13.05
C ALA A 482 -15.85 9.18 -12.51
N ILE A 483 -16.86 9.58 -13.28
CA ILE A 483 -18.27 9.38 -12.91
C ILE A 483 -18.67 7.90 -13.03
N VAL A 484 -18.26 7.21 -14.12
CA VAL A 484 -18.59 5.78 -14.28
C VAL A 484 -17.84 4.91 -13.28
N ASN A 485 -16.57 5.24 -13.00
CA ASN A 485 -15.71 4.44 -12.14
C ASN A 485 -15.14 5.26 -10.96
N PRO A 486 -15.97 5.68 -9.97
CA PRO A 486 -15.50 6.51 -8.85
C PRO A 486 -14.40 5.87 -8.01
N LYS A 487 -14.37 4.54 -7.92
CA LYS A 487 -13.31 3.79 -7.23
C LYS A 487 -11.96 3.91 -7.93
N LEU A 488 -11.92 3.76 -9.26
CA LEU A 488 -10.69 3.85 -10.05
C LEU A 488 -10.08 5.26 -9.97
N PHE A 489 -10.94 6.27 -9.85
CA PHE A 489 -10.54 7.67 -9.70
C PHE A 489 -10.35 8.11 -8.24
N GLU A 490 -10.42 7.16 -7.30
CA GLU A 490 -10.20 7.38 -5.86
C GLU A 490 -11.14 8.41 -5.21
N ILE A 491 -12.34 8.59 -5.78
CA ILE A 491 -13.42 9.41 -5.21
C ILE A 491 -14.12 8.64 -4.07
N ARG A 492 -14.16 7.31 -4.19
CA ARG A 492 -14.76 6.36 -3.24
C ARG A 492 -13.90 5.10 -3.08
N SER A 493 -14.08 4.38 -1.97
CA SER A 493 -13.38 3.12 -1.69
C SER A 493 -14.16 1.87 -2.10
N ASP A 494 -15.48 1.97 -2.16
CA ASP A 494 -16.45 0.93 -2.52
C ASP A 494 -16.79 0.93 -4.02
N THR A 495 -17.14 -0.25 -4.56
CA THR A 495 -17.64 -0.39 -5.93
C THR A 495 -19.15 -0.16 -5.97
N PRO A 496 -19.70 0.47 -7.03
CA PRO A 496 -21.14 0.65 -7.14
C PRO A 496 -21.85 -0.70 -7.31
N ASP A 497 -23.05 -0.83 -6.73
CA ASP A 497 -23.96 -1.93 -7.05
C ASP A 497 -24.49 -1.81 -8.50
N CYS A 498 -25.21 -2.82 -8.98
CA CYS A 498 -25.72 -2.84 -10.36
C CYS A 498 -26.67 -1.67 -10.68
N MET A 499 -27.43 -1.20 -9.68
CA MET A 499 -28.42 -0.14 -9.83
C MET A 499 -27.73 1.22 -9.96
N THR A 500 -26.85 1.51 -9.01
CA THR A 500 -26.01 2.72 -8.95
C THR A 500 -25.10 2.79 -10.18
N GLY A 501 -24.51 1.66 -10.58
CA GLY A 501 -23.66 1.57 -11.77
C GLY A 501 -24.38 1.95 -13.06
N ARG A 502 -25.65 1.54 -13.23
CA ARG A 502 -26.47 1.95 -14.37
C ARG A 502 -26.72 3.46 -14.37
N THR A 503 -27.11 4.01 -13.22
CA THR A 503 -27.36 5.45 -13.07
C THR A 503 -26.11 6.27 -13.38
N LEU A 504 -24.95 5.90 -12.82
CA LEU A 504 -23.66 6.56 -13.11
C LEU A 504 -23.27 6.50 -14.59
N THR A 505 -23.57 5.38 -15.26
CA THR A 505 -23.33 5.22 -16.70
C THR A 505 -24.16 6.21 -17.53
N LEU A 506 -25.45 6.35 -17.21
CA LEU A 506 -26.33 7.31 -17.89
C LEU A 506 -25.89 8.75 -17.65
N ILE A 507 -25.52 9.09 -16.41
CA ILE A 507 -25.00 10.42 -16.08
C ILE A 507 -23.73 10.69 -16.89
N SER A 508 -22.75 9.78 -16.84
CA SER A 508 -21.49 9.95 -17.58
C SER A 508 -21.70 10.11 -19.09
N LYS A 509 -22.59 9.32 -19.71
CA LYS A 509 -22.97 9.47 -21.12
C LYS A 509 -23.56 10.86 -21.39
N SER A 510 -24.42 11.37 -20.51
CA SER A 510 -25.01 12.71 -20.66
C SER A 510 -23.95 13.81 -20.57
N ILE A 511 -23.07 13.75 -19.55
CA ILE A 511 -21.96 14.70 -19.37
C ILE A 511 -21.03 14.68 -20.60
N GLN A 512 -20.69 13.49 -21.10
CA GLN A 512 -19.85 13.34 -22.29
C GLN A 512 -20.51 13.92 -23.55
N SER A 513 -21.79 13.65 -23.75
CA SER A 513 -22.54 14.16 -24.90
C SER A 513 -22.66 15.68 -24.87
N LEU A 514 -22.90 16.29 -23.70
CA LEU A 514 -22.90 17.74 -23.55
C LEU A 514 -21.54 18.36 -23.92
N GLY A 515 -20.44 17.73 -23.48
CA GLY A 515 -19.08 18.12 -23.88
C GLY A 515 -18.83 18.03 -25.39
N ASN A 516 -19.38 17.01 -26.06
CA ASN A 516 -19.25 16.84 -27.51
C ASN A 516 -20.12 17.83 -28.33
N LEU A 517 -21.33 18.14 -27.87
CA LEU A 517 -22.27 19.04 -28.57
C LEU A 517 -21.72 20.45 -28.74
N VAL A 518 -20.87 20.89 -27.82
CA VAL A 518 -20.16 22.18 -27.91
C VAL A 518 -19.11 22.21 -29.03
N CYS A 519 -18.64 21.05 -29.47
CA CYS A 519 -17.58 20.91 -30.46
C CYS A 519 -18.10 20.78 -31.90
N THR A 520 -19.42 20.70 -32.12
CA THR A 520 -20.01 20.55 -33.46
C THR A 520 -21.12 21.56 -33.70
N ARG A 521 -20.96 22.43 -34.70
CA ARG A 521 -21.98 23.42 -35.08
C ARG A 521 -23.23 22.82 -35.73
N ARG A 522 -23.15 21.59 -36.25
CA ARG A 522 -24.28 20.86 -36.83
C ARG A 522 -25.14 20.30 -35.69
N LYS A 523 -26.19 21.03 -35.33
CA LYS A 523 -27.24 20.61 -34.37
C LYS A 523 -27.84 19.21 -34.67
N ASN A 524 -27.61 18.67 -35.88
CA ASN A 524 -28.18 17.41 -36.37
C ASN A 524 -27.14 16.30 -36.64
N SER A 525 -25.86 16.44 -36.24
CA SER A 525 -24.83 15.44 -36.58
C SER A 525 -24.05 14.85 -35.41
N VAL A 526 -24.49 15.04 -34.17
CA VAL A 526 -24.14 14.05 -33.15
C VAL A 526 -25.06 12.88 -33.41
N ALA A 527 -24.57 11.88 -34.14
CA ALA A 527 -25.27 10.62 -34.33
C ALA A 527 -25.37 9.95 -32.96
N PHE A 528 -26.41 10.31 -32.19
CA PHE A 528 -26.78 9.57 -31.01
C PHE A 528 -27.13 8.17 -31.52
N LYS A 529 -26.32 7.18 -31.12
CA LYS A 529 -26.61 5.78 -31.43
C LYS A 529 -27.89 5.29 -30.73
N GLU A 530 -28.38 6.05 -29.76
CA GLU A 530 -29.49 5.73 -28.86
C GLU A 530 -30.50 6.90 -28.86
N ASP A 531 -31.66 6.74 -29.49
CA ASP A 531 -32.68 7.80 -29.65
C ASP A 531 -33.20 8.34 -28.31
N PHE A 532 -33.31 7.48 -27.29
CA PHE A 532 -33.77 7.88 -25.96
C PHE A 532 -32.81 8.86 -25.26
N MET A 533 -31.50 8.73 -25.49
CA MET A 533 -30.49 9.67 -24.98
C MET A 533 -30.58 11.01 -25.69
N ALA A 534 -30.85 11.00 -27.00
CA ALA A 534 -31.03 12.21 -27.79
C ALA A 534 -32.22 13.02 -27.28
N ASN A 535 -33.36 12.36 -27.04
CA ASN A 535 -34.56 12.99 -26.50
C ASN A 535 -34.30 13.60 -25.11
N PHE A 536 -33.70 12.83 -24.19
CA PHE A 536 -33.33 13.34 -22.86
C PHE A 536 -32.45 14.59 -22.92
N LEU A 537 -31.42 14.60 -23.78
CA LEU A 537 -30.50 15.73 -23.91
C LEU A 537 -31.16 16.95 -24.58
N ASN A 538 -32.01 16.72 -25.58
CA ASN A 538 -32.79 17.79 -26.21
C ASN A 538 -33.73 18.44 -25.19
N ASP A 539 -34.44 17.65 -24.38
CA ASP A 539 -35.31 18.15 -23.32
C ASP A 539 -34.53 18.98 -22.28
N LEU A 540 -33.37 18.47 -21.83
CA LEU A 540 -32.48 19.18 -20.91
C LEU A 540 -32.02 20.52 -21.50
N LEU A 541 -31.63 20.55 -22.77
CA LEU A 541 -31.15 21.76 -23.44
C LEU A 541 -32.28 22.75 -23.75
N ASN A 542 -33.50 22.28 -23.99
CA ASN A 542 -34.67 23.13 -24.14
C ASN A 542 -35.02 23.83 -22.82
N GLU A 543 -34.92 23.12 -21.69
CA GLU A 543 -35.11 23.68 -20.34
C GLU A 543 -33.96 24.61 -19.94
N HIS A 544 -32.73 24.30 -20.37
CA HIS A 544 -31.51 25.03 -20.01
C HIS A 544 -30.70 25.47 -21.25
N PRO A 545 -31.20 26.43 -22.05
CA PRO A 545 -30.60 26.79 -23.34
C PRO A 545 -29.19 27.40 -23.24
N LYS A 546 -28.78 27.85 -22.05
CA LYS A 546 -27.47 28.46 -21.81
C LYS A 546 -26.35 27.45 -21.55
N TYR A 547 -26.65 26.17 -21.34
CA TYR A 547 -25.63 25.19 -20.95
C TYR A 547 -24.48 25.07 -21.95
N LEU A 548 -24.77 25.06 -23.25
CA LEU A 548 -23.72 24.98 -24.27
C LEU A 548 -22.78 26.18 -24.23
N THR A 549 -23.28 27.38 -23.95
CA THR A 549 -22.46 28.58 -23.77
C THR A 549 -21.61 28.47 -22.50
N LEU A 550 -22.19 28.04 -21.39
CA LEU A 550 -21.44 27.88 -20.13
C LEU A 550 -20.32 26.83 -20.25
N VAL A 551 -20.58 25.73 -20.98
CA VAL A 551 -19.56 24.72 -21.27
C VAL A 551 -18.44 25.31 -22.13
N LYS A 552 -18.75 26.14 -23.14
CA LYS A 552 -17.71 26.86 -23.91
C LYS A 552 -16.87 27.78 -23.02
N ASP A 553 -17.51 28.57 -22.17
CA ASP A 553 -16.82 29.49 -21.25
C ASP A 553 -15.93 28.73 -20.26
N PHE A 554 -16.39 27.57 -19.80
CA PHE A 554 -15.62 26.66 -18.96
C PHE A 554 -14.39 26.11 -19.71
N LEU A 555 -14.57 25.60 -20.94
CA LEU A 555 -13.46 25.11 -21.76
C LEU A 555 -12.42 26.20 -22.04
N GLY A 556 -12.86 27.44 -22.27
CA GLY A 556 -11.98 28.60 -22.36
C GLY A 556 -11.20 28.83 -21.06
N THR A 557 -11.89 28.83 -19.93
CA THR A 557 -11.32 29.08 -18.59
C THR A 557 -10.24 28.05 -18.23
N VAL A 558 -10.50 26.75 -18.42
CA VAL A 558 -9.54 25.68 -18.07
C VAL A 558 -8.30 25.68 -18.94
N CYS A 559 -8.33 26.37 -20.08
CA CYS A 559 -7.19 26.59 -20.99
C CYS A 559 -6.53 27.95 -20.85
N THR A 560 -6.92 28.75 -19.84
CA THR A 560 -6.19 29.98 -19.51
C THR A 560 -5.19 29.72 -18.40
N VAL A 561 -3.93 30.07 -18.64
CA VAL A 561 -2.90 30.09 -17.61
C VAL A 561 -2.99 31.45 -16.93
N PRO A 562 -3.23 31.52 -15.60
CA PRO A 562 -3.23 32.80 -14.90
C PRO A 562 -1.89 33.50 -15.11
N LYS A 563 -1.93 34.75 -15.57
CA LYS A 563 -0.73 35.57 -15.89
C LYS A 563 0.19 35.83 -14.68
N ASP A 564 -0.22 35.45 -13.47
CA ASP A 564 0.50 35.67 -12.22
C ASP A 564 1.65 34.67 -11.97
N LEU A 565 1.98 33.80 -12.93
CA LEU A 565 3.12 32.87 -12.80
C LEU A 565 4.46 33.47 -13.26
N GLN A 566 4.47 34.72 -13.73
CA GLN A 566 5.69 35.53 -13.90
C GLN A 566 5.63 36.77 -13.01
N GLY A 567 6.02 36.61 -11.74
CA GLY A 567 6.30 37.73 -10.84
C GLY A 567 5.17 38.12 -9.89
N ASN A 568 5.48 38.04 -8.59
CA ASN A 568 4.74 38.54 -7.43
C ASN A 568 3.44 37.82 -7.03
N ASN A 569 3.61 36.95 -6.03
CA ASN A 569 2.59 36.35 -5.18
C ASN A 569 1.63 37.39 -4.55
N SER A 570 0.44 37.55 -5.11
CA SER A 570 -0.74 37.96 -4.35
C SER A 570 -2.03 37.57 -5.08
N SER A 571 -2.55 36.37 -4.83
CA SER A 571 -3.86 35.94 -5.34
C SER A 571 -4.59 35.07 -4.32
N ASN A 572 -5.73 35.59 -3.85
CA ASN A 572 -6.85 34.98 -3.11
C ASN A 572 -6.55 33.77 -2.20
N ASP A 573 -6.54 34.04 -0.88
CA ASP A 573 -6.40 33.06 0.20
C ASP A 573 -7.63 32.14 0.31
N THR A 574 -7.58 30.97 -0.34
CA THR A 574 -8.49 29.88 -0.01
C THR A 574 -8.25 29.46 1.45
N VAL A 575 -9.26 29.57 2.31
CA VAL A 575 -9.13 29.16 3.73
C VAL A 575 -9.26 27.64 3.81
N LEU A 576 -8.17 26.95 4.18
CA LEU A 576 -8.12 25.50 4.38
C LEU A 576 -8.88 25.06 5.62
N LYS A 577 -8.82 25.88 6.69
CA LYS A 577 -9.53 25.66 7.95
C LYS A 577 -9.63 26.96 8.73
N GLU A 578 -10.77 27.19 9.36
CA GLU A 578 -10.97 28.27 10.33
C GLU A 578 -11.68 27.79 11.58
N GLY A 579 -11.53 28.55 12.67
CA GLY A 579 -12.16 28.22 13.94
C GLY A 579 -11.57 29.00 15.11
N ILE A 580 -12.15 28.78 16.28
CA ILE A 580 -11.77 29.49 17.51
C ILE A 580 -10.90 28.57 18.36
N LEU A 581 -9.69 29.03 18.71
CA LEU A 581 -8.83 28.36 19.69
C LEU A 581 -8.45 29.32 20.81
N ASN A 582 -8.18 28.76 21.99
CA ASN A 582 -7.74 29.53 23.14
C ASN A 582 -6.22 29.64 23.14
N LYS A 583 -5.70 30.85 22.93
CA LYS A 583 -4.26 31.14 22.86
C LYS A 583 -3.72 31.63 24.20
N LYS A 584 -2.57 31.13 24.63
CA LYS A 584 -1.85 31.67 25.81
C LYS A 584 -1.43 33.14 25.57
N SER A 585 -1.66 34.01 26.56
CA SER A 585 -1.12 35.38 26.54
C SER A 585 0.41 35.38 26.51
N ARG A 586 0.98 36.36 25.78
CA ARG A 586 2.41 36.65 25.82
C ARG A 586 2.64 37.68 26.93
N GLY A 587 2.95 37.18 28.13
CA GLY A 587 3.28 38.00 29.30
C GLY A 587 3.78 37.13 30.44
N ASN A 588 4.89 37.54 31.07
CA ASN A 588 5.53 36.86 32.20
C ASN A 588 4.89 37.23 33.54
N THR A 589 3.56 37.17 33.67
CA THR A 589 2.93 37.40 34.97
C THR A 589 2.83 36.06 35.71
N LEU A 590 3.70 35.90 36.72
CA LEU A 590 3.97 34.69 37.52
C LEU A 590 2.74 34.02 38.19
N PHE A 591 1.54 34.59 38.10
CA PHE A 591 0.38 34.14 38.87
C PHE A 591 -0.92 33.93 38.07
N ARG A 592 -0.94 34.18 36.75
CA ARG A 592 -2.12 33.83 35.91
C ARG A 592 -1.70 33.35 34.52
N LEU A 593 -1.83 32.05 34.29
CA LEU A 593 -1.76 31.41 32.96
C LEU A 593 -3.06 31.70 32.19
N SER A 594 -3.24 32.94 31.73
CA SER A 594 -4.46 33.34 31.04
C SER A 594 -4.47 32.90 29.57
N PHE A 595 -5.51 32.18 29.19
CA PHE A 595 -5.82 31.80 27.82
C PHE A 595 -7.00 32.62 27.32
N TYR A 596 -6.90 33.13 26.10
CA TYR A 596 -7.95 33.93 25.50
C TYR A 596 -8.35 33.39 24.13
N SER A 597 -9.65 33.37 23.88
CA SER A 597 -10.23 33.00 22.60
C SER A 597 -9.70 33.90 21.47
N ARG A 598 -9.25 33.28 20.38
CA ARG A 598 -8.78 33.92 19.15
C ARG A 598 -9.37 33.18 17.96
N PHE A 599 -9.69 33.93 16.91
CA PHE A 599 -10.07 33.36 15.63
C PHE A 599 -8.80 33.01 14.87
N PHE A 600 -8.71 31.77 14.39
CA PHE A 600 -7.62 31.24 13.58
C PHE A 600 -8.12 30.91 12.18
N SER A 601 -7.28 31.16 11.18
CA SER A 601 -7.51 30.83 9.78
C SER A 601 -6.21 30.31 9.19
N LEU A 602 -6.27 29.15 8.55
CA LEU A 602 -5.17 28.52 7.84
C LEU A 602 -5.41 28.64 6.34
N THR A 603 -4.39 29.06 5.60
CA THR A 603 -4.40 29.13 4.13
C THR A 603 -3.24 28.33 3.57
N PRO A 604 -3.16 28.10 2.25
CA PRO A 604 -2.00 27.46 1.63
C PRO A 604 -0.68 28.22 1.83
N ARG A 605 -0.72 29.49 2.24
CA ARG A 605 0.48 30.33 2.40
C ARG A 605 0.85 30.60 3.86
N SER A 606 -0.13 30.68 4.76
CA SER A 606 0.15 31.06 6.15
C SER A 606 -0.90 30.60 7.16
N PHE A 607 -0.47 30.56 8.43
CA PHE A 607 -1.33 30.35 9.58
C PHE A 607 -1.57 31.68 10.29
N ARG A 608 -2.82 32.12 10.33
CA ARG A 608 -3.23 33.47 10.73
C ARG A 608 -4.15 33.45 11.94
N TYR A 609 -4.07 34.48 12.77
CA TYR A 609 -4.97 34.64 13.92
C TYR A 609 -5.21 36.07 14.36
N ARG A 610 -6.40 36.35 14.90
CA ARG A 610 -6.79 37.69 15.39
C ARG A 610 -7.56 37.63 16.70
N ARG A 611 -7.56 38.77 17.42
CA ARG A 611 -8.40 39.01 18.60
C ARG A 611 -9.63 39.82 18.17
N GLY A 612 -10.82 39.22 18.15
CA GLY A 612 -12.03 39.89 17.69
C GLY A 612 -11.83 40.51 16.30
N ASN A 613 -12.17 41.80 16.15
CA ASN A 613 -11.96 42.57 14.92
C ASN A 613 -10.57 43.23 14.82
N GLY A 614 -9.62 42.84 15.66
CA GLY A 614 -8.25 43.38 15.64
C GLY A 614 -7.41 42.89 14.46
N LYS A 615 -6.19 43.44 14.36
CA LYS A 615 -5.21 43.12 13.30
C LYS A 615 -4.88 41.62 13.27
N MET A 616 -4.91 41.05 12.07
CA MET A 616 -4.54 39.65 11.81
C MET A 616 -3.02 39.48 11.96
N GLN A 617 -2.60 38.56 12.83
CA GLN A 617 -1.22 38.14 12.97
C GLN A 617 -0.99 36.93 12.07
N GLU A 618 0.16 36.87 11.41
CA GLU A 618 0.48 35.88 10.38
C GLU A 618 1.78 35.16 10.71
N ILE A 619 1.78 33.84 10.53
CA ILE A 619 2.93 32.96 10.63
C ILE A 619 3.04 32.23 9.30
N ARG A 620 4.16 32.40 8.57
CA ARG A 620 4.36 31.68 7.30
C ARG A 620 4.52 30.19 7.59
N LEU A 621 3.99 29.34 6.72
CA LEU A 621 4.06 27.88 6.92
C LEU A 621 5.50 27.35 6.94
N LEU A 622 6.39 27.98 6.16
CA LEU A 622 7.83 27.67 6.13
C LEU A 622 8.56 28.02 7.44
N ASP A 623 8.00 28.92 8.25
CA ASP A 623 8.59 29.28 9.55
C ASP A 623 8.12 28.33 10.66
N ILE A 624 7.17 27.43 10.41
CA ILE A 624 6.67 26.47 11.41
C ILE A 624 7.58 25.24 11.46
N LEU A 625 8.31 25.11 12.56
CA LEU A 625 9.35 24.10 12.75
C LEU A 625 8.80 22.80 13.38
N ALA A 626 7.78 22.89 14.25
CA ALA A 626 7.12 21.73 14.86
C ALA A 626 5.68 22.03 15.28
N ILE A 627 4.80 21.02 15.23
CA ILE A 627 3.40 21.10 15.67
C ILE A 627 3.13 19.86 16.53
N GLU A 628 3.00 20.03 17.84
CA GLU A 628 3.07 18.89 18.75
C GLU A 628 2.07 18.98 19.89
N ASP A 629 1.84 17.84 20.54
CA ASP A 629 1.11 17.82 21.80
C ASP A 629 1.93 18.48 22.91
N LEU A 630 1.23 19.03 23.89
CA LEU A 630 1.84 19.56 25.10
C LEU A 630 1.40 18.70 26.29
N SER A 631 2.35 18.32 27.14
CA SER A 631 2.07 17.54 28.35
C SER A 631 1.07 18.28 29.25
N GLU A 632 0.07 17.56 29.76
CA GLU A 632 -0.96 18.12 30.66
C GLU A 632 -0.34 18.76 31.91
N ALA A 633 0.81 18.24 32.37
CA ALA A 633 1.58 18.77 33.49
C ALA A 633 2.12 20.20 33.26
N SER A 634 2.13 20.69 32.01
CA SER A 634 2.65 22.02 31.68
C SER A 634 1.74 23.16 32.16
N PHE A 635 0.43 23.02 31.95
CA PHE A 635 -0.56 24.07 32.28
C PHE A 635 -1.78 23.55 33.04
N GLY A 636 -1.85 22.25 33.36
CA GLY A 636 -3.03 21.64 34.00
C GLY A 636 -4.28 21.67 33.12
N LYS A 637 -4.10 21.70 31.78
CA LYS A 637 -5.19 21.82 30.80
C LYS A 637 -5.12 20.67 29.80
N LYS A 638 -6.29 20.12 29.46
CA LYS A 638 -6.45 19.07 28.43
C LYS A 638 -6.55 19.69 27.03
N ASN A 639 -6.31 18.87 26.01
CA ASN A 639 -6.40 19.21 24.58
C ASN A 639 -5.49 20.37 24.16
N MET A 640 -4.29 20.40 24.73
CA MET A 640 -3.27 21.41 24.46
C MET A 640 -2.40 20.99 23.28
N LEU A 641 -2.05 21.96 22.43
CA LEU A 641 -1.07 21.81 21.36
C LEU A 641 -0.09 22.98 21.36
N GLN A 642 1.11 22.73 20.86
CA GLN A 642 2.15 23.73 20.69
C GLN A 642 2.58 23.83 19.23
N ILE A 643 2.79 25.06 18.76
CA ILE A 643 3.37 25.36 17.47
C ILE A 643 4.70 26.06 17.73
N VAL A 644 5.79 25.43 17.31
CA VAL A 644 7.14 25.99 17.37
C VAL A 644 7.44 26.61 16.02
N TYR A 645 7.79 27.89 16.00
CA TYR A 645 8.01 28.62 14.76
C TYR A 645 9.07 29.71 14.92
N GLY A 646 9.80 30.06 13.85
CA GLY A 646 10.83 31.10 13.87
C GLY A 646 11.95 30.87 12.86
N GLY A 647 12.78 31.89 12.63
CA GLY A 647 13.98 31.83 11.79
C GLY A 647 15.26 31.91 12.61
N THR A 648 15.67 33.11 13.01
CA THR A 648 16.85 33.35 13.86
C THR A 648 16.60 33.13 15.36
N SER A 649 15.34 33.08 15.80
CA SER A 649 14.97 32.82 17.19
C SER A 649 13.71 31.98 17.26
N ILE A 650 13.73 30.92 18.07
CA ILE A 650 12.64 29.96 18.21
C ILE A 650 11.53 30.54 19.10
N VAL A 651 10.30 30.54 18.60
CA VAL A 651 9.12 31.04 19.30
C VAL A 651 8.09 29.92 19.48
N LYS A 652 7.50 29.83 20.67
CA LYS A 652 6.50 28.80 21.00
C LYS A 652 5.11 29.42 21.16
N LEU A 653 4.13 28.88 20.44
CA LEU A 653 2.72 29.26 20.49
C LEU A 653 1.90 28.13 21.12
N TYR A 654 1.31 28.39 22.28
CA TYR A 654 0.50 27.41 23.01
C TYR A 654 -0.99 27.66 22.79
N LEU A 655 -1.70 26.65 22.31
CA LEU A 655 -3.12 26.69 21.96
C LEU A 655 -3.88 25.58 22.70
N GLN A 656 -5.13 25.88 23.07
CA GLN A 656 -6.07 24.95 23.68
C GLN A 656 -7.30 24.80 22.77
N ALA A 657 -7.63 23.57 22.40
CA ALA A 657 -8.87 23.22 21.71
C ALA A 657 -10.00 22.89 22.71
N LYS A 658 -11.26 22.93 22.26
CA LYS A 658 -12.44 22.61 23.07
C LYS A 658 -12.49 21.14 23.47
N ASN A 659 -12.11 20.25 22.56
CA ASN A 659 -12.11 18.81 22.75
C ASN A 659 -10.96 18.12 21.98
N ARG A 660 -10.77 16.82 22.24
CA ARG A 660 -9.70 16.02 21.63
C ARG A 660 -9.81 15.97 20.10
N LYS A 661 -11.03 15.82 19.56
CA LYS A 661 -11.28 15.76 18.11
C LYS A 661 -10.86 17.06 17.42
N GLU A 662 -11.24 18.22 17.95
CA GLU A 662 -10.87 19.52 17.39
C GLU A 662 -9.35 19.75 17.44
N ARG A 663 -8.68 19.34 18.53
CA ARG A 663 -7.21 19.38 18.62
C ARG A 663 -6.59 18.53 17.51
N ASP A 664 -7.03 17.28 17.37
CA ASP A 664 -6.47 16.32 16.42
C ASP A 664 -6.72 16.79 14.97
N ASP A 665 -7.90 17.37 14.70
CA ASP A 665 -8.23 17.98 13.41
C ASP A 665 -7.31 19.17 13.07
N TRP A 666 -7.08 20.09 14.01
CA TRP A 666 -6.16 21.21 13.80
C TRP A 666 -4.72 20.74 13.61
N LYS A 667 -4.26 19.80 14.45
CA LYS A 667 -2.91 19.21 14.35
C LYS A 667 -2.72 18.56 12.98
N LYS A 668 -3.68 17.72 12.54
CA LYS A 668 -3.66 17.05 11.23
C LYS A 668 -3.55 18.03 10.06
N VAL A 669 -4.42 19.04 10.00
CA VAL A 669 -4.43 19.98 8.87
C VAL A 669 -3.19 20.89 8.88
N LEU A 670 -2.67 21.27 10.06
CA LEU A 670 -1.42 22.04 10.14
C LEU A 670 -0.20 21.22 9.72
N HIS A 671 -0.11 19.95 10.09
CA HIS A 671 0.94 19.06 9.57
C HIS A 671 0.85 18.94 8.05
N LEU A 672 -0.37 18.77 7.52
CA LEU A 672 -0.63 18.68 6.08
C LEU A 672 -0.27 19.97 5.32
N ALA A 673 -0.41 21.13 5.95
CA ALA A 673 -0.05 22.42 5.35
C ALA A 673 1.46 22.73 5.43
N THR A 674 2.17 22.14 6.40
CA THR A 674 3.60 22.40 6.68
C THR A 674 4.52 21.27 6.25
N SER A 675 4.01 20.30 5.51
CA SER A 675 4.71 19.08 5.17
C SER A 675 5.72 19.25 4.02
N CYS A 676 5.63 20.32 3.23
CA CYS A 676 6.70 20.72 2.30
C CYS A 676 7.82 21.51 2.99
N ASN A 677 7.73 21.77 4.30
CA ASN A 677 8.75 22.49 5.03
C ASN A 677 9.93 21.56 5.36
N THR A 678 11.10 21.82 4.78
CA THR A 678 12.34 21.06 5.05
C THR A 678 13.03 21.50 6.35
N ASN A 679 12.66 22.65 6.93
CA ASN A 679 13.27 23.22 8.13
C ASN A 679 12.61 22.71 9.43
N ARG A 680 12.18 21.45 9.48
CA ARG A 680 11.44 20.91 10.64
C ARG A 680 12.40 20.46 11.74
N LEU A 681 12.00 20.67 12.99
CA LEU A 681 12.75 20.13 14.14
C LEU A 681 12.59 18.61 14.20
N VAL A 682 13.71 17.92 14.41
CA VAL A 682 13.72 16.46 14.60
C VAL A 682 13.20 16.09 16.00
N HIS A 683 13.49 16.94 16.98
CA HIS A 683 13.08 16.73 18.37
C HIS A 683 12.44 17.99 18.94
N TYR A 684 11.49 17.81 19.86
CA TYR A 684 10.83 18.90 20.58
C TYR A 684 10.72 18.59 22.08
N HIS A 685 10.41 19.63 22.87
CA HIS A 685 10.11 19.49 24.29
C HIS A 685 8.58 19.49 24.51
N PRO A 686 7.98 18.41 25.03
CA PRO A 686 6.55 18.37 25.34
C PRO A 686 6.19 19.17 26.61
N GLY A 687 7.19 19.63 27.36
CA GLY A 687 7.03 20.44 28.57
C GLY A 687 7.40 21.91 28.35
N ILE A 688 6.84 22.80 29.17
CA ILE A 688 7.24 24.22 29.18
C ILE A 688 8.51 24.44 30.00
N THR A 689 9.20 25.56 29.75
CA THR A 689 10.33 26.01 30.56
C THR A 689 9.84 26.68 31.85
N ARG A 690 10.29 26.20 33.01
CA ARG A 690 10.05 26.80 34.34
C ARG A 690 11.38 26.96 35.06
N LYS A 691 11.68 28.17 35.54
CA LYS A 691 12.99 28.51 36.17
C LYS A 691 14.20 28.11 35.31
N GLY A 692 14.12 28.32 33.99
CA GLY A 692 15.20 28.01 33.05
C GLY A 692 15.39 26.52 32.73
N ARG A 693 14.50 25.61 33.18
CA ARG A 693 14.54 24.18 32.86
C ARG A 693 13.23 23.70 32.25
N PHE A 694 13.28 22.77 31.30
CA PHE A 694 12.08 22.16 30.71
C PHE A 694 11.43 21.16 31.67
N LEU A 695 10.12 21.26 31.90
CA LEU A 695 9.39 20.35 32.81
C LEU A 695 9.38 18.89 32.37
N CYS A 696 9.62 18.60 31.08
CA CYS A 696 9.62 17.25 30.55
C CYS A 696 10.89 16.45 30.84
N CYS A 697 12.07 17.09 30.84
CA CYS A 697 13.35 16.40 30.93
C CYS A 697 14.37 17.10 31.85
N GLY A 698 14.05 18.28 32.39
CA GLY A 698 14.94 19.06 33.26
C GLY A 698 16.09 19.77 32.54
N ARG A 699 16.24 19.58 31.22
CA ARG A 699 17.30 20.19 30.41
C ARG A 699 17.10 21.70 30.23
N GLN A 700 18.18 22.41 29.89
CA GLN A 700 18.18 23.86 29.60
C GLN A 700 18.35 24.16 28.11
N ASP A 701 18.80 23.19 27.32
CA ASP A 701 18.99 23.32 25.89
C ASP A 701 17.68 23.16 25.10
N GLU A 702 17.62 23.83 23.96
CA GLU A 702 16.44 23.80 23.08
C GLU A 702 16.38 22.55 22.18
N ASN A 703 17.35 21.63 22.28
CA ASN A 703 17.34 20.37 21.54
C ASN A 703 16.36 19.42 22.24
N GLY A 704 15.16 19.30 21.66
CA GLY A 704 14.04 18.58 22.24
C GLY A 704 14.35 17.20 22.84
N CYS A 705 13.55 16.77 23.81
CA CYS A 705 13.71 15.46 24.45
C CYS A 705 12.79 14.36 23.91
N GLN A 706 11.87 14.68 23.00
CA GLN A 706 11.04 13.71 22.30
C GLN A 706 11.13 13.92 20.78
N PRO A 707 11.07 12.83 19.99
CA PRO A 707 10.99 12.96 18.54
C PRO A 707 9.70 13.69 18.16
N THR A 708 9.75 14.58 17.19
CA THR A 708 8.54 15.23 16.68
C THR A 708 7.59 14.18 16.10
N THR A 709 6.29 14.35 16.34
CA THR A 709 5.23 13.61 15.65
C THR A 709 5.19 14.16 14.23
N CYS A 710 6.21 13.89 13.45
CA CYS A 710 6.05 13.97 12.01
C CYS A 710 5.10 12.82 11.67
N PRO A 711 3.92 13.07 11.08
CA PRO A 711 3.37 12.05 10.23
C PRO A 711 4.46 11.79 9.20
N SER A 712 5.03 10.58 9.19
CA SER A 712 5.47 9.97 7.94
C SER A 712 4.22 9.73 7.09
N ILE A 713 3.64 10.85 6.67
CA ILE A 713 2.64 11.01 5.64
C ILE A 713 3.13 12.27 4.96
N SER A 714 4.02 12.06 4.00
CA SER A 714 3.89 12.65 2.69
C SER A 714 3.03 13.91 2.63
N SER A 715 3.74 15.00 2.42
CA SER A 715 3.12 16.25 2.05
C SER A 715 2.29 16.13 0.77
N PRO A 716 1.37 17.07 0.48
CA PRO A 716 0.30 16.92 -0.49
C PRO A 716 0.32 18.09 -1.48
N THR A 717 -0.64 18.12 -2.41
CA THR A 717 -0.72 19.12 -3.52
C THR A 717 0.47 19.13 -4.50
N GLY A 718 1.38 18.19 -4.34
CA GLY A 718 2.59 17.99 -5.13
C GLY A 718 3.45 16.86 -4.54
N ALA A 719 3.21 16.46 -3.29
CA ALA A 719 3.95 15.36 -2.67
C ALA A 719 3.21 14.01 -2.56
N GLU A 720 1.98 13.90 -3.12
CA GLU A 720 1.50 12.61 -3.67
C GLU A 720 2.23 12.28 -5.01
N LEU A 721 2.77 13.28 -5.71
CA LEU A 721 3.67 13.10 -6.85
C LEU A 721 5.13 12.86 -6.45
N CYS A 722 5.50 13.01 -5.18
CA CYS A 722 6.89 12.91 -4.71
C CYS A 722 7.03 12.04 -3.44
N GLU A 723 6.11 11.11 -3.21
CA GLU A 723 6.35 10.05 -2.22
C GLU A 723 7.47 9.16 -2.73
N ASN A 724 8.66 9.32 -2.13
CA ASN A 724 9.84 8.52 -2.39
C ASN A 724 10.20 8.52 -3.88
N ILE A 725 10.66 9.66 -4.40
CA ILE A 725 11.07 9.74 -5.82
C ILE A 725 12.16 8.71 -6.14
N GLU A 726 12.94 8.34 -5.14
CA GLU A 726 13.97 7.30 -5.19
C GLU A 726 13.36 5.94 -5.50
N LYS A 727 12.16 5.63 -4.97
CA LYS A 727 11.35 4.47 -5.38
C LYS A 727 10.92 4.57 -6.84
N ASP A 728 10.54 5.75 -7.32
CA ASP A 728 10.18 5.93 -8.73
C ASP A 728 11.38 5.75 -9.65
N PHE A 729 12.54 6.28 -9.26
CA PHE A 729 13.79 6.05 -9.97
C PHE A 729 14.13 4.56 -10.01
N GLU A 730 14.02 3.86 -8.87
CA GLU A 730 14.28 2.42 -8.80
C GLU A 730 13.30 1.61 -9.65
N LYS A 731 12.00 1.96 -9.68
CA LYS A 731 11.00 1.32 -10.53
C LYS A 731 11.32 1.47 -12.02
N VAL A 732 11.67 2.68 -12.45
CA VAL A 732 12.03 2.93 -13.87
C VAL A 732 13.34 2.21 -14.20
N LEU A 733 14.35 2.28 -13.32
CA LEU A 733 15.64 1.64 -13.53
C LEU A 733 15.54 0.11 -13.61
N HIS A 734 14.80 -0.51 -12.69
CA HIS A 734 14.55 -1.96 -12.71
C HIS A 734 13.86 -2.39 -14.00
N PHE A 735 12.85 -1.64 -14.42
CA PHE A 735 12.14 -1.90 -15.66
C PHE A 735 13.07 -1.83 -16.88
N LEU A 736 13.98 -0.85 -16.92
CA LEU A 736 14.98 -0.71 -17.97
C LEU A 736 15.94 -1.90 -18.02
N VAL A 737 16.37 -2.42 -16.87
CA VAL A 737 17.23 -3.60 -16.75
C VAL A 737 16.51 -4.87 -17.19
N GLU A 738 15.28 -5.10 -16.73
CA GLU A 738 14.49 -6.29 -17.11
C GLU A 738 14.19 -6.34 -18.62
N ASN A 739 14.03 -5.17 -19.24
CA ASN A 739 13.67 -5.05 -20.64
C ASN A 739 14.84 -4.67 -21.55
N GLU A 740 16.09 -4.75 -21.05
CA GLU A 740 17.30 -4.33 -21.78
C GLU A 740 17.38 -4.96 -23.18
N LYS A 741 16.99 -6.24 -23.30
CA LYS A 741 16.99 -6.99 -24.56
C LYS A 741 15.87 -6.62 -25.52
N ASN A 742 14.73 -6.15 -25.00
CA ASN A 742 13.55 -5.78 -25.79
C ASN A 742 13.55 -4.30 -26.21
N ILE A 743 14.49 -3.51 -25.68
CA ILE A 743 14.71 -2.09 -26.04
C ILE A 743 15.78 -1.97 -27.15
N GLN A 744 16.30 -3.09 -27.66
CA GLN A 744 17.47 -3.16 -28.55
C GLN A 744 17.29 -2.57 -29.96
N ASP A 745 16.07 -2.27 -30.41
CA ASP A 745 15.80 -1.73 -31.76
C ASP A 745 16.14 -0.23 -31.94
N ILE A 746 16.75 0.42 -30.95
CA ILE A 746 16.99 1.88 -31.00
C ILE A 746 18.45 2.21 -30.62
N ASP A 747 19.31 2.36 -31.63
CA ASP A 747 20.75 2.63 -31.48
C ASP A 747 21.07 3.90 -30.66
N GLN A 748 20.21 4.93 -30.71
CA GLN A 748 20.37 6.16 -29.91
C GLN A 748 20.12 5.95 -28.41
N VAL A 749 19.27 4.99 -28.03
CA VAL A 749 18.92 4.69 -26.63
C VAL A 749 19.89 3.69 -26.00
N LYS A 750 20.50 2.83 -26.81
CA LYS A 750 21.38 1.72 -26.37
C LYS A 750 22.61 2.18 -25.58
N SER A 751 23.28 3.24 -26.04
CA SER A 751 24.44 3.82 -25.35
C SER A 751 24.08 4.36 -23.96
N VAL A 752 22.91 5.02 -23.89
CA VAL A 752 22.37 5.60 -22.67
C VAL A 752 21.94 4.50 -21.69
N LEU A 753 21.22 3.49 -22.18
CA LEU A 753 20.77 2.34 -21.40
C LEU A 753 21.96 1.57 -20.78
N ASN A 754 23.00 1.30 -21.57
CA ASN A 754 24.21 0.61 -21.10
C ASN A 754 24.92 1.43 -20.00
N THR A 755 24.97 2.75 -20.14
CA THR A 755 25.55 3.64 -19.11
C THR A 755 24.77 3.53 -17.80
N LEU A 756 23.44 3.49 -17.85
CA LEU A 756 22.57 3.38 -16.69
C LEU A 756 22.62 2.00 -16.01
N VAL A 757 22.71 0.92 -16.80
CA VAL A 757 22.88 -0.45 -16.30
C VAL A 757 24.25 -0.61 -15.62
N ASN A 758 25.31 -0.04 -16.18
CA ASN A 758 26.64 -0.05 -15.57
C ASN A 758 26.68 0.73 -14.25
N LEU A 759 26.08 1.92 -14.20
CA LEU A 759 25.92 2.70 -12.97
C LEU A 759 25.16 1.93 -11.88
N HIS A 760 24.09 1.21 -12.25
CA HIS A 760 23.34 0.35 -11.34
C HIS A 760 24.18 -0.81 -10.80
N ASN A 761 24.91 -1.51 -11.68
CA ASN A 761 25.76 -2.64 -11.31
C ASN A 761 26.94 -2.22 -10.43
N ASP A 762 27.55 -1.07 -10.69
CA ASP A 762 28.65 -0.54 -9.87
C ASP A 762 28.16 -0.09 -8.49
N CYS A 763 26.97 0.53 -8.40
CA CYS A 763 26.34 0.85 -7.11
C CYS A 763 26.02 -0.40 -6.28
N ARG A 764 25.58 -1.49 -6.94
CA ARG A 764 25.33 -2.80 -6.28
C ARG A 764 26.62 -3.46 -5.79
N ARG A 765 27.71 -3.39 -6.55
CA ARG A 765 29.01 -3.92 -6.13
C ARG A 765 29.55 -3.22 -4.88
N GLN A 766 29.47 -1.88 -4.84
CA GLN A 766 29.90 -1.10 -3.67
C GLN A 766 29.09 -1.41 -2.40
N GLN A 767 27.81 -1.79 -2.53
CA GLN A 767 27.01 -2.25 -1.38
C GLN A 767 27.43 -3.62 -0.85
N ILE A 768 27.80 -4.56 -1.73
CA ILE A 768 28.25 -5.90 -1.32
C ILE A 768 29.58 -5.81 -0.56
N GLU A 769 30.50 -4.95 -1.01
CA GLU A 769 31.79 -4.72 -0.36
C GLU A 769 31.65 -4.05 1.03
N GLN A 770 30.68 -3.14 1.21
CA GLN A 770 30.39 -2.53 2.51
C GLN A 770 29.72 -3.48 3.51
N VAL A 771 28.94 -4.45 3.04
CA VAL A 771 28.35 -5.49 3.90
C VAL A 771 29.39 -6.52 4.34
N GLN A 772 30.35 -6.86 3.47
CA GLN A 772 31.43 -7.81 3.80
C GLN A 772 32.49 -7.23 4.74
N THR A 773 32.72 -5.91 4.71
CA THR A 773 33.67 -5.22 5.61
C THR A 773 33.09 -4.95 7.01
N GLY A 774 31.77 -5.00 7.18
CA GLY A 774 31.11 -4.91 8.49
C GLY A 774 31.13 -6.20 9.34
N SER A 775 31.63 -7.30 8.77
CA SER A 775 31.76 -8.62 9.43
C SER A 775 33.19 -8.99 9.83
N GLN A 776 34.12 -8.03 9.91
CA GLN A 776 35.36 -8.25 10.64
C GLN A 776 35.16 -7.96 12.12
N GLU A 777 34.99 -9.04 12.89
CA GLU A 777 35.14 -9.03 14.34
C GLU A 777 36.46 -8.33 14.71
N PHE A 778 36.36 -7.21 15.44
CA PHE A 778 37.51 -6.65 16.12
C PHE A 778 37.96 -7.64 17.20
N PRO A 779 39.23 -8.11 17.19
CA PRO A 779 39.73 -8.92 18.28
C PRO A 779 39.85 -8.03 19.52
N ILE A 780 39.03 -8.31 20.53
CA ILE A 780 39.16 -7.72 21.86
C ILE A 780 40.47 -8.25 22.46
N ASN A 781 41.54 -7.47 22.33
CA ASN A 781 42.80 -7.74 23.00
C ASN A 781 42.75 -7.08 24.39
N CYS A 782 42.25 -7.80 25.38
CA CYS A 782 42.46 -7.45 26.79
C CYS A 782 43.93 -7.71 27.13
N ARG A 783 44.72 -6.64 27.33
CA ARG A 783 45.88 -6.69 28.21
C ARG A 783 45.88 -5.50 29.15
N SER A 784 45.69 -5.84 30.42
CA SER A 784 46.08 -5.11 31.61
C SER A 784 47.57 -4.76 31.61
N ASN A 785 47.92 -3.52 31.96
CA ASN A 785 48.82 -3.15 33.06
C ASN A 785 49.31 -1.70 32.93
N GLU A 786 49.27 -0.99 34.06
CA GLU A 786 50.23 0.00 34.58
C GLU A 786 50.62 1.17 33.65
N TYR A 787 50.38 2.44 33.96
CA TYR A 787 50.71 3.19 35.19
C TYR A 787 49.72 4.32 35.48
#